data_AF-A0A2V5VTW5-F1
#
_entry.id   AF-A0A2V5VTW5-F1
#
_cell.length_a   1.000
_cell.length_b   1.000
_cell.length_c   1.000
_cell.angle_alpha   90.00
_cell.angle_beta   90.00
_cell.angle_gamma   90.00
#
_symmetry.space_group_name_H-M   'P 1'
#
loop_
_entity.id
_entity.type
_entity.pdbx_description
1 polymer ?
#
loop_
_entity_poly.entity_id
_entity_poly.type
_entity_poly.pdbx_seq_one_letter_code
_entity_poly.pdbx_strand_id
1 'polypeptide(L)'
;APISVMVLGIGSWLFSRQPRFSPLACVLGSLAAALNTNAFSVSCWGLPGWTFSRSCLFLALAALPDSAVRQVWLRAILGGLAVGLALTDGFDVGAIFSLYVAAYVVFQSFTAERNPTKKFATAASRVALVAICGALIAAQALTTLIGTQIKGIVGMEQDKQTKERRWDEATSASLRKVEALRIIIPGLFGYRMPELYGEPVESANGSNYWGAMGQSPVTLRHSGGGEFAGVLVVLIAVWACAQSFRKQNNPFTADERKTVWFWAGAAIISLLLAFGKYAPFYRLVYALPYFSTVRNPFKFLHPFHAALAILFAYGLEGLSRRYLLVNATAAKSAILQIRSWWKTAPAFDRKWTTGSLAAVGAGLLGWLIYAASRNELVRYLQQAGFPDQLYPQLAASIARFSLDEVGMFILFLVLSIAVLTLVLGGAFSGRKAKWAGVALGLLLVIDLSRADVPWIVYYNYKDKYATNPILDLLKDNEGGTGAAKLPGATWERRVTAELVPMTRTFVLEPKLYFEWLQHHFQFYRIQSLDIIQMPRQPEFDAAYMKAFRPPEPGSQAVTAESLCSFQGGRLWQLTNTRYLLGPVGLLDILNRKSDPQRHRFRIYTRFNIVTKPGVRLPTTPEEVNALKAEQLTASVDTNGQFALLEFDGALSRAKLFTQWQVNTNDPATLQQLASPDFDPAQTVLVANELPAANPTNTTLKDAGAVEFAHYEPKFVRLNANAVAACVLLLNDRFDPDWKVLVDGKPETLLRCNYIMRGVYLAPGQHVVEFHFAPSARAFYVSLGSLIAGVALCGFLVVSRRRSESPPEQTATKRAGRN
;
A
#
# COMPACT_ATOMS: atom_id res chain seq x y z
N ALA A 1 4.51 -10.40 3.46
CA ALA A 1 4.35 -10.23 4.92
C ALA A 1 5.54 -10.69 5.77
N PRO A 2 6.01 -11.96 5.78
CA PRO A 2 6.89 -12.44 6.85
C PRO A 2 8.27 -11.76 6.90
N ILE A 3 8.90 -11.57 5.73
CA ILE A 3 10.22 -10.96 5.61
C ILE A 3 10.22 -9.49 6.07
N SER A 4 9.21 -8.71 5.69
CA SER A 4 9.11 -7.29 6.08
C SER A 4 8.91 -7.10 7.58
N VAL A 5 8.10 -7.97 8.21
CA VAL A 5 7.92 -8.02 9.68
C VAL A 5 9.22 -8.42 10.40
N MET A 6 9.93 -9.44 9.90
CA MET A 6 11.23 -9.85 10.46
C MET A 6 12.27 -8.72 10.36
N VAL A 7 12.37 -8.06 9.20
CA VAL A 7 13.29 -6.94 8.95
C VAL A 7 12.96 -5.74 9.85
N LEU A 8 11.68 -5.48 10.14
CA LEU A 8 11.26 -4.46 11.12
C LEU A 8 11.73 -4.80 12.55
N GLY A 9 11.61 -6.07 12.97
CA GLY A 9 12.15 -6.54 14.25
C GLY A 9 13.66 -6.32 14.35
N ILE A 10 14.41 -6.69 13.30
CA ILE A 10 15.88 -6.48 13.24
C ILE A 10 16.24 -5.00 13.31
N GLY A 11 15.51 -4.12 12.61
CA GLY A 11 15.69 -2.67 12.68
C GLY A 11 15.52 -2.13 14.11
N SER A 12 14.41 -2.48 14.77
CA SER A 12 14.13 -2.11 16.17
C SER A 12 15.17 -2.65 17.16
N TRP A 13 15.66 -3.87 16.94
CA TRP A 13 16.75 -4.46 17.72
C TRP A 13 18.06 -3.68 17.56
N LEU A 14 18.44 -3.34 16.32
CA LEU A 14 19.64 -2.54 16.04
C LEU A 14 19.55 -1.15 16.68
N PHE A 15 18.38 -0.49 16.59
CA PHE A 15 18.11 0.75 17.30
C PHE A 15 18.32 0.61 18.81
N SER A 16 17.73 -0.42 19.44
CA SER A 16 17.83 -0.66 20.88
C SER A 16 19.25 -1.02 21.35
N ARG A 17 20.06 -1.64 20.47
CA ARG A 17 21.45 -2.02 20.76
C ARG A 17 22.42 -0.84 20.79
N GLN A 18 22.16 0.23 20.03
CA GLN A 18 23.03 1.42 19.97
C GLN A 18 23.18 2.17 21.31
N PRO A 19 22.10 2.50 22.05
CA PRO A 19 22.18 3.04 23.42
C PRO A 19 22.55 1.97 24.46
N ARG A 20 22.97 0.77 24.04
CA ARG A 20 23.37 -0.37 24.89
C ARG A 20 22.29 -0.82 25.88
N PHE A 21 21.02 -0.83 25.46
CA PHE A 21 19.96 -1.39 26.30
C PHE A 21 20.24 -2.86 26.63
N SER A 22 19.73 -3.29 27.78
CA SER A 22 19.79 -4.66 28.25
C SER A 22 19.22 -5.66 27.22
N PRO A 23 19.72 -6.91 27.18
CA PRO A 23 19.28 -7.90 26.19
C PRO A 23 17.75 -8.13 26.18
N LEU A 24 17.13 -8.11 27.35
CA LEU A 24 15.69 -8.21 27.54
C LEU A 24 14.94 -7.06 26.86
N ALA A 25 15.39 -5.81 27.08
CA ALA A 25 14.78 -4.64 26.44
C ALA A 25 14.93 -4.67 24.90
N CYS A 26 16.10 -5.10 24.39
CA CYS A 26 16.33 -5.26 22.96
C CYS A 26 15.40 -6.31 22.32
N VAL A 27 15.26 -7.50 22.94
CA VAL A 27 14.43 -8.58 22.40
C VAL A 27 12.95 -8.21 22.47
N LEU A 28 12.44 -7.78 23.62
CA LEU A 28 11.03 -7.44 23.77
C LEU A 28 10.65 -6.20 22.93
N GLY A 29 11.52 -5.19 22.84
CA GLY A 29 11.31 -4.04 21.94
C GLY A 29 11.30 -4.42 20.46
N SER A 30 12.09 -5.42 20.05
CA SER A 30 12.07 -5.96 18.69
C SER A 30 10.79 -6.74 18.38
N LEU A 31 10.31 -7.56 19.32
CA LEU A 31 9.05 -8.30 19.19
C LEU A 31 7.84 -7.34 19.15
N ALA A 32 7.80 -6.33 20.01
CA ALA A 32 6.74 -5.32 20.04
C ALA A 32 6.69 -4.47 18.76
N ALA A 33 7.82 -4.27 18.09
CA ALA A 33 7.87 -3.59 16.79
C ALA A 33 7.44 -4.51 15.63
N ALA A 34 7.89 -5.77 15.64
CA ALA A 34 7.58 -6.74 14.58
C ALA A 34 6.10 -7.15 14.58
N LEU A 35 5.59 -7.59 15.74
CA LEU A 35 4.19 -8.00 15.94
C LEU A 35 3.25 -6.80 16.19
N ASN A 36 3.67 -5.58 15.85
CA ASN A 36 2.80 -4.42 15.96
C ASN A 36 1.69 -4.54 14.91
N THR A 37 0.42 -4.67 15.32
CA THR A 37 -0.68 -4.95 14.38
C THR A 37 -0.79 -3.92 13.25
N ASN A 38 -0.49 -2.64 13.49
CA ASN A 38 -0.48 -1.61 12.43
C ASN A 38 0.65 -1.83 11.40
N ALA A 39 1.75 -2.51 11.76
CA ALA A 39 2.77 -2.97 10.82
C ALA A 39 2.42 -4.34 10.20
N PHE A 40 1.87 -5.26 10.98
CA PHE A 40 1.59 -6.64 10.59
C PHE A 40 0.44 -6.72 9.58
N SER A 41 -0.71 -6.11 9.90
CA SER A 41 -1.90 -6.07 9.04
C SER A 41 -1.60 -5.49 7.66
N VAL A 42 -0.87 -4.38 7.60
CA VAL A 42 -0.44 -3.71 6.36
C VAL A 42 0.48 -4.61 5.53
N SER A 43 1.37 -5.37 6.19
CA SER A 43 2.20 -6.38 5.53
C SER A 43 1.41 -7.58 4.98
N CYS A 44 0.32 -7.98 5.64
CA CYS A 44 -0.58 -9.04 5.16
C CYS A 44 -1.51 -8.59 4.04
N TRP A 45 -1.96 -7.33 4.07
CA TRP A 45 -2.80 -6.70 3.04
C TRP A 45 -2.06 -6.42 1.73
N GLY A 46 -0.77 -6.79 1.61
CA GLY A 46 0.01 -6.64 0.38
C GLY A 46 0.81 -5.34 0.28
N LEU A 47 0.98 -4.60 1.39
CA LEU A 47 1.78 -3.35 1.45
C LEU A 47 3.06 -3.51 2.30
N PRO A 48 3.93 -4.51 2.05
CA PRO A 48 5.12 -4.76 2.88
C PRO A 48 6.12 -3.59 2.87
N GLY A 49 6.11 -2.74 1.84
CA GLY A 49 7.00 -1.57 1.75
C GLY A 49 6.76 -0.50 2.81
N TRP A 50 5.53 -0.36 3.32
CA TRP A 50 5.25 0.53 4.46
C TRP A 50 5.87 -0.02 5.77
N THR A 51 5.83 -1.35 5.96
CA THR A 51 6.50 -2.05 7.06
C THR A 51 8.02 -1.95 6.93
N PHE A 52 8.58 -2.11 5.72
CA PHE A 52 10.01 -1.94 5.45
C PHE A 52 10.49 -0.50 5.69
N SER A 53 9.69 0.50 5.32
CA SER A 53 9.98 1.92 5.60
C SER A 53 10.04 2.22 7.10
N ARG A 54 9.25 1.53 7.92
CA ARG A 54 9.38 1.59 9.39
C ARG A 54 10.66 0.93 9.89
N SER A 55 11.11 -0.18 9.27
CA SER A 55 12.44 -0.73 9.58
C SER A 55 13.53 0.30 9.26
N CYS A 56 13.43 0.95 8.10
CA CYS A 56 14.36 1.99 7.67
C CYS A 56 14.36 3.21 8.61
N LEU A 57 13.22 3.61 9.20
CA LEU A 57 13.20 4.57 10.31
C LEU A 57 14.12 4.09 11.45
N PHE A 58 13.93 2.87 11.98
CA PHE A 58 14.77 2.35 13.06
C PHE A 58 16.25 2.26 12.67
N LEU A 59 16.58 1.87 11.44
CA LEU A 59 17.95 1.86 10.93
C LEU A 59 18.57 3.28 10.88
N ALA A 60 17.81 4.29 10.43
CA ALA A 60 18.25 5.68 10.45
C ALA A 60 18.50 6.16 11.89
N LEU A 61 17.55 5.91 12.80
CA LEU A 61 17.68 6.24 14.22
C LEU A 61 18.85 5.50 14.90
N ALA A 62 19.17 4.28 14.46
CA ALA A 62 20.31 3.49 14.93
C ALA A 62 21.65 4.02 14.40
N ALA A 63 21.69 4.57 13.18
CA ALA A 63 22.90 5.16 12.61
C ALA A 63 23.26 6.48 13.28
N LEU A 64 22.28 7.34 13.55
CA LEU A 64 22.45 8.74 13.93
C LEU A 64 23.05 9.09 15.33
N PRO A 65 23.16 8.22 16.37
CA PRO A 65 23.65 8.63 17.69
C PRO A 65 25.06 9.25 17.67
N ASP A 66 25.27 10.19 18.58
CA ASP A 66 26.51 10.98 18.63
C ASP A 66 27.76 10.12 18.91
N SER A 67 28.86 10.56 18.32
CA SER A 67 30.18 9.92 18.36
C SER A 67 31.24 11.00 18.02
N ALA A 68 32.52 10.65 17.93
CA ALA A 68 33.55 11.61 17.53
C ALA A 68 33.23 12.24 16.15
N VAL A 69 33.58 13.52 15.93
CA VAL A 69 33.11 14.34 14.79
C VAL A 69 33.19 13.63 13.43
N ARG A 70 34.28 12.91 13.14
CA ARG A 70 34.46 12.16 11.89
C ARG A 70 33.44 11.01 11.71
N GLN A 71 33.00 10.38 12.79
CA GLN A 71 32.00 9.32 12.78
C GLN A 71 30.57 9.87 12.63
N VAL A 72 30.28 11.08 13.12
CA VAL A 72 28.96 11.74 12.99
C VAL A 72 28.57 11.92 11.52
N TRP A 73 29.50 12.37 10.67
CA TRP A 73 29.22 12.57 9.24
C TRP A 73 29.00 11.26 8.48
N LEU A 74 29.83 10.24 8.71
CA LEU A 74 29.65 8.92 8.10
C LEU A 74 28.32 8.26 8.54
N ARG A 75 27.94 8.47 9.81
CA ARG A 75 26.64 8.04 10.36
C ARG A 75 25.46 8.81 9.78
N ALA A 76 25.60 10.10 9.52
CA ALA A 76 24.58 10.89 8.83
C ALA A 76 24.39 10.44 7.38
N ILE A 77 25.45 10.03 6.68
CA ILE A 77 25.34 9.36 5.37
C ILE A 77 24.50 8.08 5.53
N LEU A 78 24.86 7.17 6.44
CA LEU A 78 24.10 5.93 6.69
C LEU A 78 22.61 6.19 7.04
N GLY A 79 22.33 7.22 7.84
CA GLY A 79 20.96 7.66 8.14
C GLY A 79 20.22 8.14 6.89
N GLY A 80 20.91 8.88 6.02
CA GLY A 80 20.42 9.25 4.70
C GLY A 80 20.13 8.04 3.79
N LEU A 81 21.00 7.03 3.77
CA LEU A 81 20.75 5.81 2.98
C LEU A 81 19.44 5.13 3.42
N ALA A 82 19.25 4.99 4.74
CA ALA A 82 18.04 4.40 5.30
C ALA A 82 16.78 5.25 4.99
N VAL A 83 16.87 6.59 5.06
CA VAL A 83 15.80 7.49 4.61
C VAL A 83 15.49 7.31 3.12
N GLY A 84 16.50 7.14 2.26
CA GLY A 84 16.33 6.90 0.83
C GLY A 84 15.65 5.56 0.53
N LEU A 85 16.00 4.50 1.26
CA LEU A 85 15.32 3.21 1.18
C LEU A 85 13.86 3.31 1.63
N ALA A 86 13.57 4.04 2.71
CA ALA A 86 12.19 4.30 3.16
C ALA A 86 11.37 5.06 2.11
N LEU A 87 11.95 6.08 1.47
CA LEU A 87 11.31 6.82 0.39
C LEU A 87 11.04 5.96 -0.85
N THR A 88 11.97 5.06 -1.18
CA THR A 88 11.91 4.23 -2.39
C THR A 88 10.75 3.24 -2.36
N ASP A 89 10.53 2.58 -1.21
CA ASP A 89 9.56 1.49 -1.07
C ASP A 89 8.26 1.95 -0.36
N GLY A 90 8.34 2.98 0.49
CA GLY A 90 7.20 3.53 1.22
C GLY A 90 6.50 4.71 0.57
N PHE A 91 7.07 5.31 -0.48
CA PHE A 91 6.58 6.53 -1.13
C PHE A 91 6.19 7.63 -0.10
N ASP A 92 4.89 7.90 0.06
CA ASP A 92 4.40 8.95 0.97
C ASP A 92 4.52 8.59 2.47
N VAL A 93 4.43 7.31 2.84
CA VAL A 93 4.76 6.83 4.20
C VAL A 93 6.28 6.94 4.46
N GLY A 94 7.10 6.69 3.44
CA GLY A 94 8.54 6.93 3.48
C GLY A 94 8.88 8.41 3.71
N ALA A 95 8.16 9.31 3.02
CA ALA A 95 8.29 10.75 3.20
C ALA A 95 7.84 11.21 4.59
N ILE A 96 6.75 10.65 5.14
CA ILE A 96 6.35 10.91 6.53
C ILE A 96 7.49 10.52 7.48
N PHE A 97 8.06 9.31 7.35
CA PHE A 97 9.17 8.89 8.22
C PHE A 97 10.43 9.74 8.07
N SER A 98 10.75 10.26 6.88
CA SER A 98 11.90 11.15 6.69
C SER A 98 11.77 12.45 7.49
N LEU A 99 10.56 12.99 7.66
CA LEU A 99 10.30 14.15 8.52
C LEU A 99 10.59 13.86 10.01
N TYR A 100 10.23 12.66 10.50
CA TYR A 100 10.55 12.25 11.88
C TYR A 100 12.06 12.04 12.08
N VAL A 101 12.76 11.49 11.08
CA VAL A 101 14.23 11.40 11.12
C VAL A 101 14.85 12.80 11.13
N ALA A 102 14.42 13.72 10.26
CA ALA A 102 14.92 15.09 10.24
C ALA A 102 14.68 15.82 11.57
N ALA A 103 13.46 15.72 12.13
CA ALA A 103 13.13 16.28 13.44
C ALA A 103 14.02 15.70 14.56
N TYR A 104 14.33 14.40 14.53
CA TYR A 104 15.21 13.75 15.49
C TYR A 104 16.68 14.17 15.33
N VAL A 105 17.16 14.40 14.10
CA VAL A 105 18.50 14.96 13.82
C VAL A 105 18.64 16.38 14.38
N VAL A 106 17.62 17.22 14.19
CA VAL A 106 17.58 18.57 14.78
C VAL A 106 17.60 18.47 16.30
N PHE A 107 16.72 17.64 16.89
CA PHE A 107 16.66 17.41 18.33
C PHE A 107 18.02 16.98 18.90
N GLN A 108 18.67 15.94 18.35
CA GLN A 108 19.99 15.49 18.80
C GLN A 108 21.04 16.62 18.77
N SER A 109 21.13 17.32 17.64
CA SER A 109 22.07 18.43 17.44
C SER A 109 21.86 19.57 18.44
N PHE A 110 20.60 19.84 18.79
CA PHE A 110 20.24 20.82 19.81
C PHE A 110 20.53 20.32 21.23
N THR A 111 20.43 19.03 21.51
CA THR A 111 20.80 18.46 22.82
C THR A 111 22.31 18.38 23.05
N ALA A 112 23.11 18.21 21.99
CA ALA A 112 24.57 18.16 22.04
C ALA A 112 25.22 19.57 22.21
N GLU A 113 25.60 20.23 21.11
CA GLU A 113 26.26 21.55 21.04
C GLU A 113 27.46 21.74 22.00
N ARG A 114 27.57 22.85 22.76
CA ARG A 114 26.51 23.64 23.44
C ARG A 114 26.20 25.05 22.88
N ASN A 115 26.97 25.60 21.95
CA ASN A 115 26.86 26.98 21.43
C ASN A 115 25.63 27.18 20.49
N PRO A 116 24.82 28.25 20.65
CA PRO A 116 23.63 28.48 19.81
C PRO A 116 23.90 28.48 18.30
N THR A 117 24.88 29.24 17.79
CA THR A 117 25.12 29.35 16.34
C THR A 117 25.60 28.02 15.76
N LYS A 118 26.47 27.33 16.48
CA LYS A 118 26.95 26.00 16.10
C LYS A 118 25.85 24.93 16.14
N LYS A 119 24.87 25.00 17.07
CA LYS A 119 23.69 24.10 17.08
C LYS A 119 22.91 24.20 15.78
N PHE A 120 22.54 25.42 15.36
CA PHE A 120 21.79 25.64 14.12
C PHE A 120 22.57 25.18 12.89
N ALA A 121 23.84 25.58 12.77
CA ALA A 121 24.69 25.15 11.65
C ALA A 121 24.83 23.62 11.59
N THR A 122 25.14 22.96 12.72
CA THR A 122 25.29 21.49 12.80
C THR A 122 23.97 20.77 12.47
N ALA A 123 22.85 21.25 13.00
CA ALA A 123 21.53 20.68 12.71
C ALA A 123 21.19 20.79 11.22
N ALA A 124 21.33 21.99 10.64
CA ALA A 124 21.07 22.23 9.23
C ALA A 124 21.97 21.37 8.33
N SER A 125 23.28 21.31 8.60
CA SER A 125 24.21 20.49 7.82
C SER A 125 23.96 18.99 7.95
N ARG A 126 23.61 18.47 9.16
CA ARG A 126 23.25 17.05 9.33
C ARG A 126 21.95 16.71 8.59
N VAL A 127 20.93 17.57 8.68
CA VAL A 127 19.66 17.37 7.96
C VAL A 127 19.89 17.44 6.44
N ALA A 128 20.64 18.42 5.95
CA ALA A 128 20.97 18.54 4.53
C ALA A 128 21.70 17.30 4.01
N LEU A 129 22.69 16.78 4.75
CA LEU A 129 23.40 15.56 4.34
C LEU A 129 22.50 14.32 4.32
N VAL A 130 21.66 14.13 5.36
CA VAL A 130 20.66 13.04 5.39
C VAL A 130 19.70 13.16 4.20
N ALA A 131 19.21 14.36 3.90
CA ALA A 131 18.31 14.62 2.79
C ALA A 131 18.96 14.40 1.42
N ILE A 132 20.21 14.85 1.21
CA ILE A 132 20.97 14.64 -0.03
C ILE A 132 21.23 13.15 -0.26
N CYS A 133 21.78 12.44 0.74
CA CYS A 133 22.02 11.00 0.62
C CYS A 133 20.72 10.20 0.44
N GLY A 134 19.63 10.61 1.10
CA GLY A 134 18.30 10.02 0.92
C GLY A 134 17.74 10.25 -0.47
N ALA A 135 17.85 11.47 -1.02
CA ALA A 135 17.41 11.80 -2.37
C ALA A 135 18.24 11.10 -3.46
N LEU A 136 19.54 10.87 -3.23
CA LEU A 136 20.41 10.12 -4.14
C LEU A 136 20.01 8.63 -4.21
N ILE A 137 19.77 7.96 -3.08
CA ILE A 137 19.19 6.59 -3.11
C ILE A 137 17.79 6.60 -3.72
N ALA A 138 16.93 7.54 -3.32
CA ALA A 138 15.54 7.59 -3.79
C ALA A 138 15.39 8.20 -5.20
N ALA A 139 16.47 8.50 -5.93
CA ALA A 139 16.43 9.26 -7.18
C ALA A 139 15.43 8.71 -8.21
N GLN A 140 15.44 7.39 -8.45
CA GLN A 140 14.47 6.74 -9.33
C GLN A 140 13.03 6.90 -8.83
N ALA A 141 12.79 6.61 -7.54
CA ALA A 141 11.45 6.70 -6.95
C ALA A 141 10.91 8.14 -6.95
N LEU A 142 11.76 9.14 -6.66
CA LEU A 142 11.42 10.56 -6.70
C LEU A 142 11.12 11.02 -8.14
N THR A 143 11.87 10.56 -9.14
CA THR A 143 11.59 10.85 -10.55
C THR A 143 10.21 10.31 -10.95
N THR A 144 9.93 9.03 -10.63
CA THR A 144 8.62 8.40 -10.87
C THR A 144 7.49 9.09 -10.11
N LEU A 145 7.72 9.48 -8.85
CA LEU A 145 6.77 10.21 -8.01
C LEU A 145 6.46 11.59 -8.59
N ILE A 146 7.47 12.38 -9.00
CA ILE A 146 7.24 13.71 -9.56
C ILE A 146 6.47 13.63 -10.88
N GLY A 147 6.80 12.68 -11.75
CA GLY A 147 6.09 12.46 -13.01
C GLY A 147 4.63 12.07 -12.78
N THR A 148 4.39 10.98 -12.03
CA THR A 148 3.05 10.38 -11.89
C THR A 148 2.17 11.02 -10.80
N GLN A 149 2.76 11.56 -9.73
CA GLN A 149 2.06 12.00 -8.52
C GLN A 149 2.04 13.53 -8.33
N ILE A 150 2.75 14.31 -9.15
CA ILE A 150 2.81 15.78 -9.03
C ILE A 150 2.49 16.48 -10.36
N LYS A 151 3.09 16.07 -11.48
CA LYS A 151 2.94 16.77 -12.76
C LYS A 151 1.78 16.28 -13.64
N GLY A 152 1.33 15.03 -13.48
CA GLY A 152 0.40 14.38 -14.43
C GLY A 152 -1.05 14.20 -13.99
N ILE A 153 -1.51 14.78 -12.87
CA ILE A 153 -2.84 14.50 -12.29
C ILE A 153 -3.84 15.61 -12.61
N VAL A 154 -5.06 15.21 -13.00
CA VAL A 154 -6.25 16.07 -13.14
C VAL A 154 -6.52 16.93 -11.89
N GLY A 155 -6.95 18.17 -12.08
CA GLY A 155 -7.48 19.01 -10.99
C GLY A 155 -6.44 19.85 -10.23
N MET A 156 -5.37 20.28 -10.91
CA MET A 156 -4.44 21.30 -10.39
C MET A 156 -5.02 22.73 -10.40
N GLU A 157 -6.21 22.91 -10.99
CA GLU A 157 -7.02 24.13 -11.01
C GLU A 157 -7.16 24.77 -9.62
N GLN A 158 -7.17 26.10 -9.58
CA GLN A 158 -7.10 26.86 -8.33
C GLN A 158 -8.47 27.37 -7.85
N ASP A 159 -9.56 26.96 -8.51
CA ASP A 159 -10.92 27.30 -8.13
C ASP A 159 -11.31 26.68 -6.76
N LYS A 160 -12.42 27.17 -6.20
CA LYS A 160 -12.89 26.76 -4.88
C LYS A 160 -13.39 25.32 -4.84
N GLN A 161 -14.15 24.89 -5.84
CA GLN A 161 -14.80 23.57 -5.88
C GLN A 161 -13.75 22.46 -6.02
N THR A 162 -12.75 22.64 -6.87
CA THR A 162 -11.62 21.69 -7.01
C THR A 162 -10.73 21.66 -5.77
N LYS A 163 -10.60 22.77 -5.03
CA LYS A 163 -9.91 22.79 -3.73
C LYS A 163 -10.68 22.04 -2.64
N GLU A 164 -12.00 22.20 -2.57
CA GLU A 164 -12.86 21.50 -1.61
C GLU A 164 -12.93 19.99 -1.91
N ARG A 165 -13.14 19.60 -3.17
CA ARG A 165 -13.06 18.19 -3.60
C ARG A 165 -11.72 17.54 -3.23
N ARG A 166 -10.59 18.18 -3.56
CA ARG A 166 -9.25 17.65 -3.19
C ARG A 166 -9.06 17.51 -1.69
N TRP A 167 -9.58 18.44 -0.90
CA TRP A 167 -9.55 18.35 0.57
C TRP A 167 -10.34 17.12 1.07
N ASP A 168 -11.56 16.91 0.57
CA ASP A 168 -12.39 15.78 0.99
C ASP A 168 -11.83 14.42 0.54
N GLU A 169 -11.28 14.35 -0.67
CA GLU A 169 -10.56 13.18 -1.18
C GLU A 169 -9.32 12.88 -0.32
N ALA A 170 -8.44 13.87 -0.12
CA ALA A 170 -7.20 13.71 0.63
C ALA A 170 -7.43 13.39 2.12
N THR A 171 -8.53 13.86 2.71
CA THR A 171 -8.89 13.64 4.13
C THR A 171 -9.98 12.58 4.35
N SER A 172 -10.40 11.86 3.31
CA SER A 172 -11.40 10.77 3.37
C SER A 172 -11.06 9.73 4.44
N ALA A 173 -9.82 9.23 4.45
CA ALA A 173 -9.30 8.30 5.46
C ALA A 173 -8.67 9.03 6.67
N SER A 174 -9.44 9.92 7.31
CA SER A 174 -9.09 10.50 8.62
C SER A 174 -9.54 9.61 9.76
N LEU A 175 -8.75 9.49 10.83
CA LEU A 175 -9.15 8.75 12.04
C LEU A 175 -10.21 9.53 12.83
N ARG A 176 -11.37 8.92 13.12
CA ARG A 176 -12.31 9.49 14.09
C ARG A 176 -11.74 9.39 15.50
N LYS A 177 -11.89 10.44 16.32
CA LYS A 177 -11.30 10.51 17.68
C LYS A 177 -11.66 9.31 18.56
N VAL A 178 -12.90 8.80 18.48
CA VAL A 178 -13.34 7.62 19.24
C VAL A 178 -12.65 6.33 18.79
N GLU A 179 -12.29 6.22 17.51
CA GLU A 179 -11.57 5.07 16.97
C GLU A 179 -10.09 5.03 17.39
N ALA A 180 -9.56 6.09 18.00
CA ALA A 180 -8.25 6.02 18.65
C ALA A 180 -8.20 4.97 19.78
N LEU A 181 -9.35 4.55 20.33
CA LEU A 181 -9.41 3.44 21.28
C LEU A 181 -8.95 2.11 20.69
N ARG A 182 -8.97 1.94 19.36
CA ARG A 182 -8.44 0.74 18.67
C ARG A 182 -6.99 0.45 19.07
N ILE A 183 -6.19 1.51 19.27
CA ILE A 183 -4.77 1.47 19.63
C ILE A 183 -4.51 0.60 20.87
N ILE A 184 -5.45 0.58 21.81
CA ILE A 184 -5.39 -0.20 23.06
C ILE A 184 -6.41 -1.33 23.15
N ILE A 185 -7.50 -1.30 22.37
CA ILE A 185 -8.52 -2.35 22.32
C ILE A 185 -8.65 -2.82 20.85
N PRO A 186 -7.96 -3.90 20.45
CA PRO A 186 -8.08 -4.44 19.10
C PRO A 186 -9.50 -4.97 18.90
N GLY A 187 -10.01 -5.01 17.67
CA GLY A 187 -11.35 -5.53 17.39
C GLY A 187 -12.54 -4.72 17.95
N LEU A 188 -12.34 -3.68 18.77
CA LEU A 188 -13.41 -2.81 19.30
C LEU A 188 -14.33 -2.25 18.19
N PHE A 189 -13.75 -1.86 17.06
CA PHE A 189 -14.48 -1.41 15.87
C PHE A 189 -14.50 -2.47 14.76
N GLY A 190 -14.22 -3.74 15.09
CA GLY A 190 -13.88 -4.82 14.17
C GLY A 190 -12.44 -4.75 13.63
N TYR A 191 -12.06 -5.76 12.83
CA TYR A 191 -10.74 -5.87 12.20
C TYR A 191 -10.76 -5.44 10.73
N ARG A 192 -11.37 -6.28 9.87
CA ARG A 192 -11.40 -6.10 8.41
C ARG A 192 -12.83 -6.17 7.88
N MET A 193 -12.97 -5.89 6.60
CA MET A 193 -14.22 -5.93 5.83
C MET A 193 -14.12 -7.10 4.87
N PRO A 194 -14.73 -8.27 5.15
CA PRO A 194 -14.67 -9.47 4.31
C PRO A 194 -14.91 -9.20 2.82
N GLU A 195 -15.84 -8.30 2.52
CA GLU A 195 -16.25 -7.91 1.18
C GLU A 195 -15.10 -7.33 0.33
N LEU A 196 -14.07 -6.72 0.94
CA LEU A 196 -12.87 -6.28 0.21
C LEU A 196 -11.90 -7.42 -0.16
N TYR A 197 -12.07 -8.59 0.45
CA TYR A 197 -11.29 -9.80 0.20
C TYR A 197 -12.08 -10.80 -0.65
N GLY A 198 -13.21 -10.39 -1.23
CA GLY A 198 -14.12 -11.26 -1.99
C GLY A 198 -14.91 -12.24 -1.13
N GLU A 199 -14.95 -12.03 0.19
CA GLU A 199 -15.62 -12.89 1.15
C GLU A 199 -17.01 -12.34 1.55
N PRO A 200 -17.95 -13.20 1.97
CA PRO A 200 -19.27 -12.77 2.46
C PRO A 200 -19.16 -11.91 3.72
N VAL A 201 -20.05 -10.94 3.91
CA VAL A 201 -19.99 -10.03 5.07
C VAL A 201 -20.04 -10.83 6.37
N GLU A 202 -20.87 -11.85 6.44
CA GLU A 202 -21.11 -12.72 7.58
C GLU A 202 -19.87 -13.55 7.97
N SER A 203 -18.94 -13.80 7.04
CA SER A 203 -17.80 -14.71 7.27
C SER A 203 -16.79 -14.21 8.30
N ALA A 204 -16.87 -12.94 8.71
CA ALA A 204 -16.11 -12.39 9.83
C ALA A 204 -16.66 -12.79 11.22
N ASN A 205 -17.81 -13.47 11.31
CA ASN A 205 -18.41 -13.93 12.56
C ASN A 205 -18.52 -12.82 13.63
N GLY A 206 -18.95 -11.63 13.23
CA GLY A 206 -19.07 -10.44 14.09
C GLY A 206 -17.81 -9.57 14.18
N SER A 207 -16.65 -10.03 13.68
CA SER A 207 -15.42 -9.21 13.67
C SER A 207 -15.34 -8.15 12.57
N ASN A 208 -16.46 -7.91 11.86
CA ASN A 208 -16.63 -6.93 10.81
C ASN A 208 -16.24 -5.52 11.25
N TYR A 209 -15.45 -4.83 10.43
CA TYR A 209 -15.14 -3.43 10.70
C TYR A 209 -16.40 -2.55 10.54
N TRP A 210 -16.85 -2.00 11.67
CA TRP A 210 -18.04 -1.16 11.79
C TRP A 210 -17.72 0.32 12.07
N GLY A 211 -16.44 0.66 12.21
CA GLY A 211 -15.99 2.05 12.28
C GLY A 211 -16.21 2.83 10.98
N ALA A 212 -15.77 4.08 10.97
CA ALA A 212 -16.15 5.06 9.97
C ALA A 212 -14.95 5.81 9.35
N MET A 213 -13.74 5.27 9.51
CA MET A 213 -12.58 5.63 8.69
C MET A 213 -12.85 5.28 7.22
N GLY A 214 -12.32 6.08 6.29
CA GLY A 214 -12.45 5.85 4.84
C GLY A 214 -13.86 6.03 4.26
N GLN A 215 -14.82 6.52 5.06
CA GLN A 215 -16.14 6.87 4.56
C GLN A 215 -16.10 8.10 3.65
N SER A 216 -16.69 7.96 2.47
CA SER A 216 -16.95 9.02 1.50
C SER A 216 -18.37 8.84 0.91
N PRO A 217 -18.90 9.80 0.13
CA PRO A 217 -20.18 9.64 -0.56
C PRO A 217 -20.26 8.40 -1.48
N VAL A 218 -19.10 7.83 -1.87
CA VAL A 218 -18.99 6.69 -2.80
C VAL A 218 -18.38 5.44 -2.13
N THR A 219 -17.92 5.52 -0.87
CA THR A 219 -17.26 4.40 -0.17
C THR A 219 -17.82 4.21 1.25
N LEU A 220 -18.37 3.01 1.51
CA LEU A 220 -19.15 2.67 2.71
C LEU A 220 -18.37 2.72 4.04
N ARG A 221 -17.06 2.40 4.01
CA ARG A 221 -16.00 2.61 5.04
C ARG A 221 -14.71 1.90 4.57
N HIS A 222 -13.63 2.00 5.34
CA HIS A 222 -12.41 1.22 5.18
C HIS A 222 -11.61 1.18 6.49
N SER A 223 -11.24 0.00 7.02
CA SER A 223 -10.63 -0.11 8.36
C SER A 223 -9.24 0.52 8.51
N GLY A 224 -8.54 0.70 7.39
CA GLY A 224 -7.23 1.36 7.24
C GLY A 224 -6.04 0.43 7.52
N GLY A 225 -6.26 -0.49 8.44
CA GLY A 225 -5.31 -1.47 8.96
C GLY A 225 -5.79 -1.93 10.33
N GLY A 226 -5.02 -2.81 10.97
CA GLY A 226 -5.23 -3.20 12.35
C GLY A 226 -4.54 -2.22 13.29
N GLU A 227 -5.26 -1.19 13.72
CA GLU A 227 -4.72 -0.13 14.58
C GLU A 227 -4.57 -0.55 16.04
N PHE A 228 -3.63 -1.45 16.36
CA PHE A 228 -3.35 -1.90 17.73
C PHE A 228 -1.85 -1.89 18.06
N ALA A 229 -1.51 -1.45 19.28
CA ALA A 229 -0.13 -1.27 19.74
C ALA A 229 0.33 -2.33 20.77
N GLY A 230 -0.59 -3.07 21.40
CA GLY A 230 -0.32 -3.96 22.52
C GLY A 230 -0.60 -3.31 23.88
N VAL A 231 -1.36 -3.96 24.76
CA VAL A 231 -1.73 -3.41 26.07
C VAL A 231 -0.50 -3.20 26.95
N LEU A 232 0.39 -4.20 26.98
CA LEU A 232 1.65 -4.14 27.70
C LEU A 232 2.60 -3.06 27.14
N VAL A 233 2.57 -2.84 25.82
CA VAL A 233 3.40 -1.84 25.13
C VAL A 233 3.01 -0.44 25.59
N VAL A 234 1.71 -0.12 25.54
CA VAL A 234 1.19 1.18 25.98
C VAL A 234 1.41 1.37 27.48
N LEU A 235 1.15 0.36 28.32
CA LEU A 235 1.36 0.46 29.77
C LEU A 235 2.82 0.82 30.13
N ILE A 236 3.80 0.13 29.53
CA ILE A 236 5.22 0.36 29.80
C ILE A 236 5.73 1.65 29.13
N ALA A 237 5.18 2.05 27.98
CA ALA A 237 5.48 3.35 27.36
C ALA A 237 4.99 4.52 28.25
N VAL A 238 3.77 4.46 28.78
CA VAL A 238 3.24 5.48 29.72
C VAL A 238 4.03 5.48 31.03
N TRP A 239 4.45 4.31 31.51
CA TRP A 239 5.35 4.20 32.68
C TRP A 239 6.70 4.89 32.43
N ALA A 240 7.29 4.72 31.24
CA ALA A 240 8.54 5.39 30.86
C ALA A 240 8.37 6.92 30.87
N CYS A 241 7.29 7.41 30.26
CA CYS A 241 6.93 8.83 30.29
C CYS A 241 6.77 9.33 31.73
N ALA A 242 6.03 8.62 32.60
CA ALA A 242 5.84 9.03 33.99
C ALA A 242 7.16 9.05 34.79
N GLN A 243 8.01 8.04 34.64
CA GLN A 243 9.32 7.98 35.30
C GLN A 243 10.28 9.07 34.79
N SER A 244 10.17 9.51 33.54
CA SER A 244 11.01 10.60 33.00
C SER A 244 10.84 11.94 33.74
N PHE A 245 9.73 12.16 34.46
CA PHE A 245 9.51 13.34 35.29
C PHE A 245 9.98 13.20 36.75
N ARG A 246 10.44 12.01 37.16
CA ARG A 246 10.90 11.73 38.52
C ARG A 246 12.16 12.54 38.87
N LYS A 247 12.09 13.32 39.95
CA LYS A 247 13.20 14.20 40.41
C LYS A 247 14.38 13.44 41.04
N GLN A 248 14.12 12.40 41.83
CA GLN A 248 15.13 11.64 42.58
C GLN A 248 15.13 10.16 42.17
N ASN A 249 16.33 9.57 42.04
CA ASN A 249 16.54 8.17 41.66
C ASN A 249 15.81 7.81 40.34
N ASN A 250 15.96 8.67 39.32
CA ASN A 250 15.40 8.45 37.99
C ASN A 250 16.14 7.27 37.30
N PRO A 251 15.46 6.29 36.70
CA PRO A 251 16.12 5.22 35.94
C PRO A 251 16.78 5.70 34.63
N PHE A 252 16.44 6.90 34.17
CA PHE A 252 16.93 7.50 32.93
C PHE A 252 17.93 8.62 33.22
N THR A 253 19.01 8.65 32.43
CA THR A 253 19.95 9.77 32.36
C THR A 253 19.28 11.03 31.81
N ALA A 254 19.91 12.19 31.95
CA ALA A 254 19.35 13.46 31.49
C ALA A 254 19.00 13.46 29.99
N ASP A 255 19.79 12.80 29.13
CA ASP A 255 19.58 12.77 27.68
C ASP A 255 18.58 11.70 27.25
N GLU A 256 18.51 10.57 27.95
CA GLU A 256 17.44 9.58 27.77
C GLU A 256 16.07 10.19 28.13
N ARG A 257 15.98 11.01 29.20
CA ARG A 257 14.75 11.73 29.56
C ARG A 257 14.30 12.68 28.46
N LYS A 258 15.21 13.48 27.89
CA LYS A 258 14.91 14.33 26.72
C LYS A 258 14.43 13.51 25.53
N THR A 259 15.03 12.34 25.30
CA THR A 259 14.66 11.45 24.18
C THR A 259 13.28 10.82 24.39
N VAL A 260 12.93 10.41 25.62
CA VAL A 260 11.58 9.99 26.00
C VAL A 260 10.57 11.13 25.77
N TRP A 261 10.90 12.37 26.15
CA TRP A 261 10.03 13.53 25.87
C TRP A 261 9.86 13.83 24.39
N PHE A 262 10.93 13.72 23.59
CA PHE A 262 10.87 13.87 22.14
C PHE A 262 9.89 12.84 21.52
N TRP A 263 10.04 11.55 21.85
CA TRP A 263 9.18 10.51 21.28
C TRP A 263 7.75 10.55 21.83
N ALA A 264 7.54 10.98 23.08
CA ALA A 264 6.21 11.25 23.61
C ALA A 264 5.51 12.41 22.87
N GLY A 265 6.22 13.52 22.62
CA GLY A 265 5.73 14.63 21.81
C GLY A 265 5.46 14.21 20.36
N ALA A 266 6.37 13.45 19.75
CA ALA A 266 6.21 12.90 18.41
C ALA A 266 4.97 12.00 18.30
N ALA A 267 4.70 11.15 19.29
CA ALA A 267 3.48 10.34 19.36
C ALA A 267 2.22 11.21 19.44
N ILE A 268 2.19 12.20 20.34
CA ILE A 268 1.04 13.11 20.48
C ILE A 268 0.77 13.85 19.16
N ILE A 269 1.79 14.42 18.53
CA ILE A 269 1.68 15.12 17.24
C ILE A 269 1.21 14.16 16.13
N SER A 270 1.74 12.93 16.10
CA SER A 270 1.33 11.89 15.15
C SER A 270 -0.17 11.58 15.27
N LEU A 271 -0.67 11.34 16.48
CA LEU A 271 -2.09 11.03 16.71
C LEU A 271 -2.99 12.23 16.39
N LEU A 272 -2.55 13.45 16.74
CA LEU A 272 -3.27 14.69 16.41
C LEU A 272 -3.38 14.90 14.89
N LEU A 273 -2.30 14.64 14.13
CA LEU A 273 -2.33 14.67 12.66
C LEU A 273 -3.20 13.55 12.08
N ALA A 274 -3.23 12.37 12.68
CA ALA A 274 -4.05 11.24 12.21
C ALA A 274 -5.55 11.55 12.19
N PHE A 275 -6.02 12.45 13.05
CA PHE A 275 -7.41 12.91 13.06
C PHE A 275 -7.84 13.70 11.81
N GLY A 276 -6.90 14.20 11.00
CA GLY A 276 -7.20 14.80 9.69
C GLY A 276 -8.31 15.86 9.75
N LYS A 277 -9.39 15.68 8.97
CA LYS A 277 -10.54 16.59 8.94
C LYS A 277 -11.30 16.72 10.29
N TYR A 278 -11.07 15.83 11.24
CA TYR A 278 -11.63 15.90 12.60
C TYR A 278 -10.75 16.72 13.58
N ALA A 279 -9.61 17.23 13.13
CA ALA A 279 -8.75 18.16 13.86
C ALA A 279 -8.79 19.57 13.21
N PRO A 280 -9.18 20.63 13.96
CA PRO A 280 -9.43 21.95 13.38
C PRO A 280 -8.16 22.60 12.78
N PHE A 281 -6.98 22.30 13.33
CA PHE A 281 -5.71 22.81 12.82
C PHE A 281 -5.21 22.09 11.55
N TYR A 282 -5.74 20.90 11.20
CA TYR A 282 -5.18 20.10 10.09
C TYR A 282 -5.28 20.81 8.74
N ARG A 283 -6.29 21.67 8.55
CA ARG A 283 -6.44 22.49 7.34
C ARG A 283 -5.29 23.49 7.13
N LEU A 284 -4.66 23.96 8.22
CA LEU A 284 -3.45 24.79 8.16
C LEU A 284 -2.23 23.97 7.75
N VAL A 285 -2.09 22.76 8.29
CA VAL A 285 -0.98 21.85 7.96
C VAL A 285 -1.08 21.39 6.50
N TYR A 286 -2.29 21.06 6.02
CA TYR A 286 -2.56 20.70 4.63
C TYR A 286 -2.26 21.83 3.63
N ALA A 287 -2.37 23.09 4.07
CA ALA A 287 -2.03 24.26 3.25
C ALA A 287 -0.52 24.50 3.10
N LEU A 288 0.33 23.78 3.85
CA LEU A 288 1.79 23.90 3.72
C LEU A 288 2.26 23.36 2.35
N PRO A 289 3.30 23.96 1.73
CA PRO A 289 3.87 23.48 0.48
C PRO A 289 4.19 21.99 0.53
N TYR A 290 3.83 21.26 -0.53
CA TYR A 290 3.94 19.81 -0.69
C TYR A 290 3.14 18.94 0.29
N PHE A 291 2.74 19.43 1.47
CA PHE A 291 1.94 18.65 2.44
C PHE A 291 0.56 18.30 1.88
N SER A 292 -0.01 19.13 1.01
CA SER A 292 -1.23 18.84 0.25
C SER A 292 -1.16 17.60 -0.65
N THR A 293 0.03 17.07 -0.93
CA THR A 293 0.20 15.80 -1.68
C THR A 293 0.06 14.55 -0.78
N VAL A 294 0.10 14.72 0.55
CA VAL A 294 -0.02 13.66 1.56
C VAL A 294 -1.50 13.39 1.85
N ARG A 295 -2.01 12.36 1.19
CA ARG A 295 -3.38 11.84 1.37
C ARG A 295 -3.45 10.76 2.46
N ASN A 296 -4.65 10.61 3.03
CA ASN A 296 -5.01 9.63 4.06
C ASN A 296 -4.34 9.92 5.41
N PRO A 297 -4.88 10.84 6.24
CA PRO A 297 -4.27 11.27 7.49
C PRO A 297 -3.99 10.12 8.47
N PHE A 298 -4.75 9.02 8.44
CA PHE A 298 -4.47 7.84 9.28
C PHE A 298 -3.02 7.30 9.15
N LYS A 299 -2.29 7.59 8.06
CA LYS A 299 -0.87 7.23 7.91
C LYS A 299 0.03 7.82 9.01
N PHE A 300 -0.38 8.89 9.68
CA PHE A 300 0.32 9.38 10.86
C PHE A 300 0.22 8.42 12.06
N LEU A 301 -0.61 7.37 12.02
CA LEU A 301 -0.53 6.26 12.95
C LEU A 301 0.77 5.44 12.79
N HIS A 302 1.38 5.39 11.61
CA HIS A 302 2.64 4.66 11.44
C HIS A 302 3.82 5.22 12.28
N PRO A 303 4.11 6.54 12.30
CA PRO A 303 5.07 7.12 13.24
C PRO A 303 4.57 7.11 14.69
N PHE A 304 3.26 7.18 14.96
CA PHE A 304 2.72 7.00 16.32
C PHE A 304 3.05 5.61 16.90
N HIS A 305 2.77 4.53 16.17
CA HIS A 305 3.09 3.16 16.60
C HIS A 305 4.60 2.93 16.72
N ALA A 306 5.41 3.53 15.83
CA ALA A 306 6.86 3.49 15.95
C ALA A 306 7.36 4.22 17.22
N ALA A 307 6.82 5.40 17.52
CA ALA A 307 7.14 6.16 18.73
C ALA A 307 6.74 5.40 20.00
N LEU A 308 5.58 4.74 20.03
CA LEU A 308 5.18 3.87 21.14
C LEU A 308 6.15 2.70 21.34
N ALA A 309 6.60 2.04 20.26
CA ALA A 309 7.59 0.96 20.36
C ALA A 309 8.96 1.46 20.90
N ILE A 310 9.37 2.67 20.53
CA ILE A 310 10.58 3.32 21.09
C ILE A 310 10.41 3.60 22.58
N LEU A 311 9.30 4.23 22.99
CA LEU A 311 8.99 4.52 24.39
C LEU A 311 8.88 3.24 25.23
N PHE A 312 8.34 2.17 24.66
CA PHE A 312 8.30 0.85 25.27
C PHE A 312 9.71 0.27 25.50
N ALA A 313 10.60 0.34 24.52
CA ALA A 313 11.99 -0.09 24.66
C ALA A 313 12.73 0.69 25.76
N TYR A 314 12.54 2.01 25.84
CA TYR A 314 13.02 2.83 26.96
C TYR A 314 12.40 2.39 28.30
N GLY A 315 11.09 2.13 28.34
CA GLY A 315 10.42 1.65 29.55
C GLY A 315 10.97 0.32 30.07
N LEU A 316 11.20 -0.64 29.18
CA LEU A 316 11.82 -1.92 29.49
C LEU A 316 13.24 -1.75 30.03
N GLU A 317 14.05 -0.85 29.44
CA GLU A 317 15.38 -0.55 29.94
C GLU A 317 15.35 0.10 31.33
N GLY A 318 14.42 1.03 31.55
CA GLY A 318 14.21 1.66 32.86
C GLY A 318 13.77 0.67 33.93
N LEU A 319 12.93 -0.32 33.59
CA LEU A 319 12.57 -1.43 34.47
C LEU A 319 13.77 -2.35 34.74
N SER A 320 14.55 -2.65 33.71
CA SER A 320 15.72 -3.51 33.77
C SER A 320 16.76 -2.97 34.75
N ARG A 321 17.19 -1.72 34.57
CA ARG A 321 18.16 -1.03 35.46
C ARG A 321 17.68 -0.93 36.90
N ARG A 322 16.38 -0.68 37.11
CA ARG A 322 15.85 -0.27 38.42
C ARG A 322 15.35 -1.44 39.29
N TYR A 323 14.94 -2.56 38.70
CA TYR A 323 14.33 -3.67 39.44
C TYR A 323 14.88 -5.06 39.09
N LEU A 324 15.34 -5.27 37.85
CA LEU A 324 15.80 -6.60 37.41
C LEU A 324 17.29 -6.82 37.64
N LEU A 325 18.13 -5.82 37.33
CA LEU A 325 19.59 -5.88 37.47
C LEU A 325 20.08 -5.59 38.90
N VAL A 326 19.18 -5.30 39.84
CA VAL A 326 19.51 -5.08 41.26
C VAL A 326 19.74 -6.43 41.95
N ASN A 327 20.68 -6.47 42.91
CA ASN A 327 20.96 -7.66 43.70
C ASN A 327 19.71 -8.17 44.44
N ALA A 328 19.45 -9.46 44.34
CA ALA A 328 18.27 -10.09 44.94
C ALA A 328 18.40 -10.20 46.46
N THR A 329 17.35 -9.82 47.19
CA THR A 329 17.20 -10.14 48.61
C THR A 329 16.76 -11.60 48.80
N ALA A 330 17.04 -12.16 49.99
CA ALA A 330 16.85 -13.58 50.27
C ALA A 330 15.43 -14.09 49.99
N ALA A 331 15.32 -15.32 49.48
CA ALA A 331 14.10 -15.85 48.87
C ALA A 331 12.93 -15.94 49.87
N LYS A 332 11.89 -15.14 49.63
CA LYS A 332 10.54 -15.33 50.19
C LYS A 332 9.57 -15.67 49.05
N SER A 333 8.41 -16.24 49.38
CA SER A 333 7.30 -16.42 48.43
C SER A 333 6.93 -15.07 47.79
N ALA A 334 6.60 -15.07 46.49
CA ALA A 334 6.29 -13.85 45.74
C ALA A 334 5.14 -13.04 46.37
N ILE A 335 4.13 -13.72 46.94
CA ILE A 335 3.01 -13.09 47.65
C ILE A 335 3.48 -12.37 48.92
N LEU A 336 4.35 -13.02 49.71
CA LEU A 336 4.95 -12.42 50.90
C LEU A 336 5.87 -11.25 50.54
N GLN A 337 6.59 -11.37 49.43
CA GLN A 337 7.44 -10.30 48.90
C GLN A 337 6.61 -9.07 48.51
N ILE A 338 5.53 -9.22 47.72
CA ILE A 338 4.61 -8.11 47.39
C ILE A 338 4.00 -7.50 48.65
N ARG A 339 3.51 -8.32 49.61
CA ARG A 339 2.94 -7.81 50.87
C ARG A 339 3.96 -6.99 51.69
N SER A 340 5.22 -7.42 51.73
CA SER A 340 6.30 -6.68 52.39
C SER A 340 6.71 -5.40 51.63
N TRP A 341 6.72 -5.48 50.30
CA TRP A 341 6.99 -4.34 49.43
C TRP A 341 5.91 -3.27 49.56
N TRP A 342 4.61 -3.61 49.61
CA TRP A 342 3.54 -2.61 49.72
C TRP A 342 3.67 -1.68 50.94
N LYS A 343 4.22 -2.21 52.05
CA LYS A 343 4.52 -1.45 53.28
C LYS A 343 5.75 -0.53 53.15
N THR A 344 6.67 -0.86 52.25
CA THR A 344 8.00 -0.21 52.10
C THR A 344 8.22 0.44 50.73
N ALA A 345 7.22 0.39 49.85
CA ALA A 345 7.32 0.77 48.45
C ALA A 345 7.60 2.28 48.30
N PRO A 346 8.50 2.68 47.38
CA PRO A 346 8.70 4.09 47.06
C PRO A 346 7.37 4.75 46.64
N ALA A 347 7.18 6.01 47.04
CA ALA A 347 5.90 6.70 46.87
C ALA A 347 5.39 6.76 45.41
N PHE A 348 6.30 6.86 44.43
CA PHE A 348 5.93 6.76 43.00
C PHE A 348 5.38 5.38 42.68
N ASP A 349 6.13 4.33 43.02
CA ASP A 349 5.84 2.94 42.66
C ASP A 349 4.50 2.48 43.27
N ARG A 350 4.20 2.91 44.51
CA ARG A 350 2.90 2.72 45.16
C ARG A 350 1.78 3.48 44.43
N LYS A 351 1.95 4.78 44.17
CA LYS A 351 0.95 5.61 43.45
C LYS A 351 0.67 5.10 42.03
N TRP A 352 1.70 4.69 41.31
CA TRP A 352 1.59 4.09 39.98
C TRP A 352 0.73 2.82 40.01
N THR A 353 0.98 1.94 40.99
CA THR A 353 0.24 0.69 41.11
C THR A 353 -1.22 0.94 41.52
N THR A 354 -1.48 1.84 42.47
CA THR A 354 -2.83 2.28 42.83
C THR A 354 -3.57 2.90 41.64
N GLY A 355 -2.92 3.78 40.87
CA GLY A 355 -3.50 4.39 39.66
C GLY A 355 -3.78 3.35 38.56
N SER A 356 -2.92 2.34 38.42
CA SER A 356 -3.12 1.23 37.49
C SER A 356 -4.34 0.38 37.88
N LEU A 357 -4.51 0.07 39.18
CA LEU A 357 -5.69 -0.63 39.68
C LEU A 357 -6.97 0.20 39.55
N ALA A 358 -6.89 1.53 39.75
CA ALA A 358 -8.01 2.43 39.49
C ALA A 358 -8.39 2.46 38.00
N ALA A 359 -7.41 2.37 37.08
CA ALA A 359 -7.66 2.26 35.65
C ALA A 359 -8.35 0.93 35.27
N VAL A 360 -8.02 -0.18 35.94
CA VAL A 360 -8.79 -1.45 35.81
C VAL A 360 -10.23 -1.27 36.28
N GLY A 361 -10.45 -0.64 37.44
CA GLY A 361 -11.79 -0.36 37.96
C GLY A 361 -12.62 0.53 37.01
N ALA A 362 -12.00 1.57 36.46
CA ALA A 362 -12.62 2.43 35.45
C ALA A 362 -12.90 1.68 34.13
N GLY A 363 -12.01 0.78 33.71
CA GLY A 363 -12.20 -0.09 32.55
C GLY A 363 -13.37 -1.06 32.74
N LEU A 364 -13.47 -1.70 33.90
CA LEU A 364 -14.61 -2.56 34.28
C LEU A 364 -15.93 -1.78 34.29
N LEU A 365 -15.96 -0.58 34.87
CA LEU A 365 -17.14 0.29 34.84
C LEU A 365 -17.51 0.68 33.40
N GLY A 366 -16.53 1.06 32.58
CA GLY A 366 -16.74 1.38 31.17
C GLY A 366 -17.29 0.19 30.36
N TRP A 367 -16.81 -1.03 30.64
CA TRP A 367 -17.30 -2.26 30.03
C TRP A 367 -18.74 -2.60 30.44
N LEU A 368 -19.09 -2.42 31.72
CA LEU A 368 -20.46 -2.59 32.22
C LEU A 368 -21.42 -1.57 31.60
N ILE A 369 -21.01 -0.30 31.49
CA ILE A 369 -21.80 0.75 30.81
C ILE A 369 -21.98 0.39 29.33
N TYR A 370 -20.91 -0.04 28.65
CA TYR A 370 -20.98 -0.42 27.24
C TYR A 370 -21.87 -1.66 27.01
N ALA A 371 -21.80 -2.65 27.91
CA ALA A 371 -22.66 -3.82 27.88
C ALA A 371 -24.14 -3.47 28.12
N ALA A 372 -24.43 -2.51 29.00
CA ALA A 372 -25.78 -2.00 29.20
C ALA A 372 -26.35 -1.32 27.94
N SER A 373 -25.49 -0.64 27.14
CA SER A 373 -25.85 -0.03 25.85
C SER A 373 -25.83 -0.99 24.66
N ARG A 374 -25.78 -2.32 24.87
CA ARG A 374 -25.71 -3.31 23.78
C ARG A 374 -26.87 -3.17 22.79
N ASN A 375 -28.09 -2.93 23.27
CA ASN A 375 -29.28 -2.88 22.42
C ASN A 375 -29.28 -1.62 21.53
N GLU A 376 -28.84 -0.48 22.08
CA GLU A 376 -28.65 0.77 21.37
C GLU A 376 -27.57 0.62 20.29
N LEU A 377 -26.47 -0.08 20.58
CA LEU A 377 -25.44 -0.41 19.61
C LEU A 377 -25.97 -1.29 18.47
N VAL A 378 -26.81 -2.30 18.75
CA VAL A 378 -27.43 -3.13 17.71
C VAL A 378 -28.33 -2.29 16.80
N ARG A 379 -29.19 -1.43 17.36
CA ARG A 379 -30.02 -0.49 16.57
C ARG A 379 -29.16 0.44 15.72
N TYR A 380 -28.05 0.95 16.27
CA TYR A 380 -27.10 1.77 15.51
C TYR A 380 -26.47 0.99 14.35
N LEU A 381 -25.98 -0.23 14.59
CA LEU A 381 -25.35 -1.06 13.56
C LEU A 381 -26.30 -1.42 12.41
N GLN A 382 -27.58 -1.69 12.74
CA GLN A 382 -28.65 -1.90 11.75
C GLN A 382 -28.85 -0.68 10.84
N GLN A 383 -28.76 0.54 11.38
CA GLN A 383 -28.80 1.79 10.60
C GLN A 383 -27.47 2.08 9.91
N ALA A 384 -26.34 1.66 10.49
CA ALA A 384 -24.99 1.93 10.04
C ALA A 384 -24.43 0.84 9.10
N GLY A 385 -25.27 0.25 8.25
CA GLY A 385 -24.85 -0.63 7.15
C GLY A 385 -24.87 -2.13 7.44
N PHE A 386 -25.38 -2.58 8.59
CA PHE A 386 -25.63 -4.00 8.87
C PHE A 386 -27.14 -4.26 9.15
N PRO A 387 -28.05 -3.90 8.23
CA PRO A 387 -29.49 -4.03 8.45
C PRO A 387 -29.89 -5.51 8.57
N ASP A 388 -30.75 -5.80 9.56
CA ASP A 388 -31.16 -7.16 9.91
C ASP A 388 -31.96 -7.86 8.79
N GLN A 389 -32.58 -7.07 7.90
CA GLN A 389 -33.27 -7.55 6.70
C GLN A 389 -32.31 -8.15 5.65
N LEU A 390 -31.04 -7.73 5.63
CA LEU A 390 -30.02 -8.26 4.72
C LEU A 390 -29.09 -9.25 5.42
N TYR A 391 -28.80 -9.01 6.71
CA TYR A 391 -27.84 -9.79 7.49
C TYR A 391 -28.43 -10.18 8.86
N PRO A 392 -29.29 -11.20 8.91
CA PRO A 392 -29.98 -11.59 10.15
C PRO A 392 -29.01 -11.84 11.30
N GLN A 393 -29.25 -11.21 12.45
CA GLN A 393 -28.43 -11.29 13.67
C GLN A 393 -26.99 -10.76 13.56
N LEU A 394 -26.51 -10.34 12.38
CA LEU A 394 -25.13 -9.90 12.19
C LEU A 394 -24.78 -8.70 13.09
N ALA A 395 -25.65 -7.69 13.15
CA ALA A 395 -25.48 -6.54 14.05
C ALA A 395 -25.38 -6.95 15.53
N ALA A 396 -26.13 -7.97 15.95
CA ALA A 396 -26.08 -8.51 17.31
C ALA A 396 -24.81 -9.31 17.60
N SER A 397 -24.23 -9.95 16.57
CA SER A 397 -22.93 -10.62 16.64
C SER A 397 -21.77 -9.62 16.71
N ILE A 398 -21.81 -8.53 15.92
CA ILE A 398 -20.81 -7.45 15.94
C ILE A 398 -20.80 -6.74 17.30
N ALA A 399 -21.99 -6.42 17.83
CA ALA A 399 -22.12 -5.83 19.15
C ALA A 399 -21.54 -6.73 20.26
N ARG A 400 -21.77 -8.05 20.16
CA ARG A 400 -21.19 -9.04 21.09
C ARG A 400 -19.67 -9.13 20.94
N PHE A 401 -19.17 -9.28 19.73
CA PHE A 401 -17.74 -9.39 19.43
C PHE A 401 -16.96 -8.18 19.98
N SER A 402 -17.48 -6.96 19.76
CA SER A 402 -16.90 -5.74 20.32
C SER A 402 -16.84 -5.75 21.85
N LEU A 403 -17.91 -6.19 22.51
CA LEU A 403 -17.95 -6.32 23.98
C LEU A 403 -16.96 -7.38 24.50
N ASP A 404 -16.83 -8.50 23.80
CA ASP A 404 -15.90 -9.57 24.16
C ASP A 404 -14.43 -9.09 24.04
N GLU A 405 -14.09 -8.30 23.02
CA GLU A 405 -12.76 -7.67 22.87
C GLU A 405 -12.43 -6.64 23.96
N VAL A 406 -13.43 -5.89 24.47
CA VAL A 406 -13.23 -5.02 25.67
C VAL A 406 -12.94 -5.87 26.91
N GLY A 407 -13.60 -7.00 27.08
CA GLY A 407 -13.31 -7.97 28.14
C GLY A 407 -11.89 -8.53 28.05
N MET A 408 -11.45 -8.89 26.83
CA MET A 408 -10.08 -9.34 26.57
C MET A 408 -9.04 -8.25 26.87
N PHE A 409 -9.30 -6.99 26.49
CA PHE A 409 -8.45 -5.85 26.86
C PHE A 409 -8.30 -5.73 28.38
N ILE A 410 -9.39 -5.84 29.14
CA ILE A 410 -9.34 -5.76 30.62
C ILE A 410 -8.52 -6.91 31.19
N LEU A 411 -8.66 -8.13 30.66
CA LEU A 411 -7.84 -9.28 31.04
C LEU A 411 -6.34 -9.02 30.80
N PHE A 412 -5.96 -8.59 29.59
CA PHE A 412 -4.56 -8.26 29.27
C PHE A 412 -4.03 -7.09 30.10
N LEU A 413 -4.87 -6.11 30.44
CA LEU A 413 -4.52 -4.99 31.31
C LEU A 413 -4.24 -5.47 32.75
N VAL A 414 -5.11 -6.31 33.32
CA VAL A 414 -4.94 -6.92 34.64
C VAL A 414 -3.67 -7.77 34.69
N LEU A 415 -3.44 -8.63 33.69
CA LEU A 415 -2.23 -9.45 33.60
C LEU A 415 -0.96 -8.58 33.46
N SER A 416 -1.00 -7.53 32.64
CA SER A 416 0.12 -6.60 32.45
C SER A 416 0.47 -5.87 33.74
N ILE A 417 -0.54 -5.39 34.48
CA ILE A 417 -0.37 -4.73 35.77
C ILE A 417 0.14 -5.70 36.84
N ALA A 418 -0.34 -6.95 36.85
CA ALA A 418 0.12 -7.97 37.79
C ALA A 418 1.60 -8.32 37.58
N VAL A 419 2.03 -8.56 36.33
CA VAL A 419 3.44 -8.82 35.98
C VAL A 419 4.30 -7.58 36.27
N LEU A 420 3.84 -6.38 35.94
CA LEU A 420 4.55 -5.14 36.25
C LEU A 420 4.70 -4.94 37.77
N THR A 421 3.67 -5.23 38.55
CA THR A 421 3.70 -5.14 40.03
C THR A 421 4.69 -6.15 40.62
N LEU A 422 4.79 -7.36 40.08
CA LEU A 422 5.81 -8.34 40.46
C LEU A 422 7.24 -7.86 40.16
N VAL A 423 7.45 -7.16 39.03
CA VAL A 423 8.73 -6.52 38.71
C VAL A 423 9.04 -5.40 39.70
N LEU A 424 8.09 -4.47 39.94
CA LEU A 424 8.26 -3.35 40.88
C LEU A 424 8.52 -3.83 42.33
N GLY A 425 7.91 -4.94 42.72
CA GLY A 425 8.13 -5.62 44.01
C GLY A 425 9.45 -6.41 44.11
N GLY A 426 10.26 -6.44 43.04
CA GLY A 426 11.56 -7.12 43.00
C GLY A 426 11.49 -8.64 42.96
N ALA A 427 10.32 -9.25 42.68
CA ALA A 427 10.15 -10.70 42.65
C ALA A 427 11.03 -11.39 41.59
N PHE A 428 11.41 -10.64 40.55
CA PHE A 428 12.28 -11.04 39.46
C PHE A 428 13.71 -10.45 39.52
N SER A 429 14.15 -9.95 40.67
CA SER A 429 15.51 -9.37 40.80
C SER A 429 16.65 -10.40 40.61
N GLY A 430 17.80 -9.92 40.16
CA GLY A 430 19.03 -10.70 39.97
C GLY A 430 18.85 -11.89 39.03
N ARG A 431 19.20 -13.11 39.50
CA ARG A 431 19.13 -14.36 38.71
C ARG A 431 17.73 -14.68 38.18
N LYS A 432 16.67 -14.09 38.74
CA LYS A 432 15.28 -14.28 38.31
C LYS A 432 14.86 -13.35 37.15
N ALA A 433 15.70 -12.40 36.74
CA ALA A 433 15.37 -11.41 35.70
C ALA A 433 14.95 -12.04 34.37
N LYS A 434 15.53 -13.20 34.01
CA LYS A 434 15.13 -13.96 32.81
C LYS A 434 13.65 -14.35 32.82
N TRP A 435 13.07 -14.62 33.99
CA TRP A 435 11.66 -14.99 34.12
C TRP A 435 10.71 -13.80 33.98
N ALA A 436 11.14 -12.58 34.33
CA ALA A 436 10.41 -11.37 33.92
C ALA A 436 10.41 -11.24 32.39
N GLY A 437 11.55 -11.50 31.73
CA GLY A 437 11.64 -11.50 30.28
C GLY A 437 10.69 -12.50 29.62
N VAL A 438 10.61 -13.73 30.15
CA VAL A 438 9.66 -14.76 29.69
C VAL A 438 8.21 -14.33 29.94
N ALA A 439 7.86 -13.85 31.14
CA ALA A 439 6.49 -13.46 31.47
C ALA A 439 6.00 -12.27 30.64
N LEU A 440 6.82 -11.22 30.51
CA LEU A 440 6.54 -10.06 29.65
C LEU A 440 6.49 -10.45 28.17
N GLY A 441 7.38 -11.34 27.73
CA GLY A 441 7.43 -11.81 26.34
C GLY A 441 6.24 -12.65 25.94
N LEU A 442 5.82 -13.62 26.77
CA LEU A 442 4.61 -14.41 26.53
C LEU A 442 3.38 -13.51 26.48
N LEU A 443 3.22 -12.60 27.44
CA LEU A 443 2.07 -11.70 27.47
C LEU A 443 2.02 -10.79 26.24
N LEU A 444 3.17 -10.22 25.84
CA LEU A 444 3.32 -9.41 24.63
C LEU A 444 2.96 -10.19 23.36
N VAL A 445 3.53 -11.38 23.18
CA VAL A 445 3.36 -12.18 21.96
C VAL A 445 1.92 -12.70 21.86
N ILE A 446 1.31 -13.15 22.95
CA ILE A 446 -0.07 -13.66 22.94
C ILE A 446 -1.08 -12.53 22.64
N ASP A 447 -0.92 -11.36 23.26
CA ASP A 447 -1.81 -10.20 23.03
C ASP A 447 -1.77 -9.74 21.57
N LEU A 448 -0.57 -9.50 21.04
CA LEU A 448 -0.36 -9.05 19.66
C LEU A 448 -0.74 -10.12 18.64
N SER A 449 -0.33 -11.37 18.83
CA SER A 449 -0.61 -12.46 17.86
C SER A 449 -2.11 -12.71 17.72
N ARG A 450 -2.88 -12.58 18.81
CA ARG A 450 -4.35 -12.69 18.78
C ARG A 450 -4.99 -11.57 17.94
N ALA A 451 -4.48 -10.34 18.02
CA ALA A 451 -4.93 -9.22 17.19
C ALA A 451 -4.45 -9.31 15.72
N ASP A 452 -3.36 -10.04 15.47
CA ASP A 452 -2.74 -10.24 14.16
C ASP A 452 -3.38 -11.40 13.35
N VAL A 453 -3.84 -12.47 14.01
CA VAL A 453 -4.48 -13.65 13.36
C VAL A 453 -5.58 -13.31 12.34
N PRO A 454 -6.54 -12.38 12.60
CA PRO A 454 -7.61 -12.03 11.66
C PRO A 454 -7.15 -11.46 10.31
N TRP A 455 -5.88 -11.04 10.21
CA TRP A 455 -5.26 -10.48 9.00
C TRP A 455 -4.54 -11.55 8.16
N ILE A 456 -4.38 -12.76 8.69
CA ILE A 456 -3.66 -13.84 8.03
C ILE A 456 -4.63 -14.60 7.12
N VAL A 457 -4.51 -14.39 5.82
CA VAL A 457 -5.26 -15.12 4.78
C VAL A 457 -4.28 -15.95 3.96
N TYR A 458 -4.60 -17.22 3.75
CA TYR A 458 -3.80 -18.17 2.97
C TYR A 458 -4.58 -18.64 1.75
N TYR A 459 -3.87 -18.89 0.64
CA TYR A 459 -4.44 -19.39 -0.60
C TYR A 459 -3.58 -20.55 -1.12
N ASN A 460 -4.21 -21.63 -1.59
CA ASN A 460 -3.50 -22.61 -2.43
C ASN A 460 -3.31 -21.99 -3.81
N TYR A 461 -2.07 -21.69 -4.20
CA TYR A 461 -1.79 -21.04 -5.48
C TYR A 461 -2.21 -21.89 -6.69
N LYS A 462 -2.19 -23.23 -6.58
CA LYS A 462 -2.62 -24.11 -7.67
C LYS A 462 -4.12 -23.99 -7.93
N ASP A 463 -4.91 -23.92 -6.85
CA ASP A 463 -6.36 -23.79 -6.95
C ASP A 463 -6.75 -22.34 -7.32
N LYS A 464 -6.04 -21.35 -6.75
CA LYS A 464 -6.28 -19.93 -7.02
C LYS A 464 -6.03 -19.58 -8.48
N TYR A 465 -4.96 -20.10 -9.09
CA TYR A 465 -4.63 -19.90 -10.51
C TYR A 465 -5.05 -21.07 -11.41
N ALA A 466 -6.02 -21.90 -10.99
CA ALA A 466 -6.51 -23.00 -11.83
C ALA A 466 -7.20 -22.45 -13.11
N THR A 467 -6.78 -22.95 -14.28
CA THR A 467 -7.37 -22.55 -15.57
C THR A 467 -8.80 -23.09 -15.75
N ASN A 468 -9.49 -22.59 -16.77
CA ASN A 468 -10.80 -23.06 -17.20
C ASN A 468 -10.98 -22.84 -18.71
N PRO A 469 -11.98 -23.46 -19.38
CA PRO A 469 -12.14 -23.37 -20.83
C PRO A 469 -12.21 -21.95 -21.43
N ILE A 470 -12.72 -20.97 -20.68
CA ILE A 470 -12.77 -19.56 -21.14
C ILE A 470 -11.38 -18.92 -21.03
N LEU A 471 -10.65 -19.19 -19.94
CA LEU A 471 -9.25 -18.76 -19.83
C LEU A 471 -8.35 -19.49 -20.84
N ASP A 472 -8.62 -20.76 -21.16
CA ASP A 472 -7.85 -21.54 -22.14
C ASP A 472 -8.00 -21.01 -23.58
N LEU A 473 -9.16 -20.45 -23.93
CA LEU A 473 -9.40 -19.72 -25.19
C LEU A 473 -8.60 -18.40 -25.27
N LEU A 474 -8.44 -17.72 -24.14
CA LEU A 474 -7.90 -16.36 -24.06
C LEU A 474 -6.39 -16.30 -23.75
N LYS A 475 -5.86 -17.28 -23.01
CA LYS A 475 -4.49 -17.26 -22.47
C LYS A 475 -3.42 -17.41 -23.53
N ASP A 476 -2.31 -16.74 -23.29
CA ASP A 476 -1.11 -16.90 -24.10
C ASP A 476 -0.54 -18.32 -23.95
N ASN A 477 -0.31 -18.99 -25.08
CA ASN A 477 -0.09 -20.43 -25.16
C ASN A 477 1.10 -20.76 -26.07
N GLU A 478 2.27 -20.23 -25.71
CA GLU A 478 3.57 -20.73 -26.17
C GLU A 478 3.82 -22.12 -25.53
N GLY A 479 3.36 -23.18 -26.21
CA GLY A 479 3.67 -24.58 -25.87
C GLY A 479 2.51 -25.48 -25.41
N GLY A 480 1.28 -24.96 -25.28
CA GLY A 480 0.12 -25.77 -24.86
C GLY A 480 -0.49 -26.64 -25.98
N THR A 481 -0.29 -27.95 -25.93
CA THR A 481 -0.95 -28.93 -26.83
C THR A 481 -2.32 -29.36 -26.30
N GLY A 482 -3.42 -28.86 -26.89
CA GLY A 482 -4.74 -29.53 -26.74
C GLY A 482 -5.99 -28.65 -26.58
N ALA A 483 -5.89 -27.35 -26.35
CA ALA A 483 -7.07 -26.47 -26.28
C ALA A 483 -7.42 -25.88 -27.66
N ALA A 484 -8.72 -25.77 -27.96
CA ALA A 484 -9.19 -24.99 -29.11
C ALA A 484 -8.75 -23.53 -28.93
N LYS A 485 -7.99 -22.99 -29.88
CA LYS A 485 -7.48 -21.61 -29.83
C LYS A 485 -8.38 -20.68 -30.65
N LEU A 486 -8.59 -19.47 -30.14
CA LEU A 486 -9.13 -18.36 -30.92
C LEU A 486 -8.15 -18.02 -32.08
N PRO A 487 -8.60 -17.75 -33.32
CA PRO A 487 -7.72 -17.52 -34.48
C PRO A 487 -6.74 -16.35 -34.29
N GLY A 488 -5.52 -16.45 -34.81
CA GLY A 488 -4.48 -15.40 -34.65
C GLY A 488 -3.83 -15.40 -33.25
N ALA A 489 -2.88 -14.48 -33.03
CA ALA A 489 -2.12 -14.43 -31.79
C ALA A 489 -2.90 -13.79 -30.64
N THR A 490 -2.56 -14.12 -29.40
CA THR A 490 -3.28 -13.66 -28.19
C THR A 490 -3.13 -12.17 -27.93
N TRP A 491 -1.99 -11.58 -28.32
CA TRP A 491 -1.72 -10.15 -28.21
C TRP A 491 -2.41 -9.28 -29.27
N GLU A 492 -2.93 -9.87 -30.34
CA GLU A 492 -3.62 -9.16 -31.44
C GLU A 492 -5.07 -8.79 -31.11
N ARG A 493 -5.49 -9.00 -29.85
CA ARG A 493 -6.85 -8.80 -29.34
C ARG A 493 -6.82 -8.33 -27.89
N ARG A 494 -7.79 -7.51 -27.49
CA ARG A 494 -8.11 -7.25 -26.08
C ARG A 494 -9.47 -7.85 -25.67
N VAL A 495 -9.57 -8.18 -24.39
CA VAL A 495 -10.78 -8.62 -23.69
C VAL A 495 -11.30 -7.51 -22.76
N THR A 496 -12.61 -7.42 -22.58
CA THR A 496 -13.25 -6.57 -21.56
C THR A 496 -14.44 -7.29 -20.90
N ALA A 497 -14.78 -6.92 -19.67
CA ALA A 497 -16.11 -7.15 -19.08
C ALA A 497 -16.70 -5.90 -18.41
N GLU A 498 -16.16 -4.70 -18.72
CA GLU A 498 -16.73 -3.41 -18.34
C GLU A 498 -17.50 -2.82 -19.54
N LEU A 499 -18.79 -2.51 -19.35
CA LEU A 499 -19.60 -1.86 -20.39
C LEU A 499 -19.20 -0.39 -20.63
N VAL A 500 -18.66 0.24 -19.60
CA VAL A 500 -18.21 1.64 -19.61
C VAL A 500 -16.88 1.70 -18.85
N PRO A 501 -15.83 2.30 -19.43
CA PRO A 501 -14.52 2.32 -18.78
C PRO A 501 -14.58 3.03 -17.43
N MET A 502 -13.97 2.41 -16.43
CA MET A 502 -13.69 3.02 -15.11
C MET A 502 -14.94 3.32 -14.28
N THR A 503 -16.10 2.75 -14.61
CA THR A 503 -17.32 2.85 -13.78
C THR A 503 -17.48 1.68 -12.83
N ARG A 504 -16.68 0.61 -12.97
CA ARG A 504 -16.86 -0.65 -12.25
C ARG A 504 -18.26 -1.25 -12.44
N THR A 505 -18.85 -1.05 -13.61
CA THR A 505 -20.14 -1.66 -13.96
C THR A 505 -19.90 -2.97 -14.68
N PHE A 506 -19.97 -4.06 -13.91
CA PHE A 506 -19.66 -5.41 -14.36
C PHE A 506 -20.88 -6.08 -14.97
N VAL A 507 -20.66 -6.80 -16.07
CA VAL A 507 -21.66 -7.68 -16.71
C VAL A 507 -21.44 -9.17 -16.39
N LEU A 508 -20.36 -9.52 -15.70
CA LEU A 508 -20.17 -10.82 -15.07
C LEU A 508 -20.45 -10.75 -13.56
N GLU A 509 -20.54 -11.91 -12.92
CA GLU A 509 -20.42 -12.06 -11.46
C GLU A 509 -19.20 -11.26 -10.95
N PRO A 510 -19.40 -10.17 -10.18
CA PRO A 510 -18.32 -9.23 -9.84
C PRO A 510 -17.14 -9.91 -9.14
N LYS A 511 -17.41 -10.90 -8.28
CA LYS A 511 -16.39 -11.66 -7.57
C LYS A 511 -15.42 -12.33 -8.55
N LEU A 512 -15.94 -13.06 -9.53
CA LEU A 512 -15.14 -13.81 -10.51
C LEU A 512 -14.38 -12.85 -11.44
N TYR A 513 -15.01 -11.74 -11.84
CA TYR A 513 -14.36 -10.73 -12.67
C TYR A 513 -13.14 -10.09 -12.00
N PHE A 514 -13.26 -9.69 -10.72
CA PHE A 514 -12.11 -9.16 -9.98
C PHE A 514 -10.98 -10.17 -9.85
N GLU A 515 -11.30 -11.44 -9.56
CA GLU A 515 -10.35 -12.54 -9.48
C GLU A 515 -9.67 -12.83 -10.83
N TRP A 516 -10.39 -12.68 -11.94
CA TRP A 516 -9.82 -12.82 -13.28
C TRP A 516 -8.88 -11.68 -13.63
N LEU A 517 -9.30 -10.42 -13.46
CA LEU A 517 -8.43 -9.28 -13.78
C LEU A 517 -7.19 -9.18 -12.87
N GLN A 518 -7.36 -9.34 -11.55
CA GLN A 518 -6.28 -9.12 -10.59
C GLN A 518 -5.24 -10.25 -10.59
N HIS A 519 -5.65 -11.47 -10.94
CA HIS A 519 -4.80 -12.65 -10.86
C HIS A 519 -4.65 -13.36 -12.21
N HIS A 520 -5.74 -13.89 -12.76
CA HIS A 520 -5.65 -14.82 -13.89
C HIS A 520 -5.15 -14.16 -15.18
N PHE A 521 -5.66 -12.98 -15.53
CA PHE A 521 -5.28 -12.28 -16.77
C PHE A 521 -3.81 -11.86 -16.75
N GLN A 522 -3.31 -11.39 -15.61
CA GLN A 522 -1.90 -11.06 -15.41
C GLN A 522 -1.01 -12.32 -15.50
N PHE A 523 -1.42 -13.41 -14.85
CA PHE A 523 -0.68 -14.67 -14.84
C PHE A 523 -0.62 -15.34 -16.22
N TYR A 524 -1.72 -15.27 -16.97
CA TYR A 524 -1.90 -15.87 -18.30
C TYR A 524 -1.63 -14.92 -19.48
N ARG A 525 -1.08 -13.73 -19.21
CA ARG A 525 -0.78 -12.67 -20.19
C ARG A 525 -1.98 -12.23 -21.06
N ILE A 526 -3.20 -12.47 -20.61
CA ILE A 526 -4.43 -12.09 -21.32
C ILE A 526 -4.49 -10.56 -21.39
N GLN A 527 -4.49 -10.03 -22.62
CA GLN A 527 -4.56 -8.59 -22.83
C GLN A 527 -5.99 -8.10 -22.55
N SER A 528 -6.13 -7.12 -21.65
CA SER A 528 -7.42 -6.50 -21.35
C SER A 528 -7.38 -4.99 -21.53
N LEU A 529 -8.55 -4.41 -21.85
CA LEU A 529 -8.78 -2.97 -21.79
C LEU A 529 -9.01 -2.49 -20.35
N ASP A 530 -9.47 -3.39 -19.47
CA ASP A 530 -10.04 -3.05 -18.17
C ASP A 530 -8.95 -2.74 -17.13
N ILE A 531 -9.20 -1.74 -16.28
CA ILE A 531 -8.23 -1.24 -15.30
C ILE A 531 -8.84 -1.25 -13.91
N ILE A 532 -8.51 -2.29 -13.14
CA ILE A 532 -9.01 -2.56 -11.77
C ILE A 532 -8.89 -1.32 -10.85
N GLN A 533 -7.75 -0.63 -10.93
CA GLN A 533 -7.44 0.49 -10.07
C GLN A 533 -6.46 1.46 -10.74
N MET A 534 -6.87 2.73 -10.88
CA MET A 534 -5.99 3.83 -11.25
C MET A 534 -6.17 5.00 -10.26
N PRO A 535 -5.65 4.93 -9.01
CA PRO A 535 -6.00 5.85 -7.92
C PRO A 535 -5.62 7.31 -8.14
N ARG A 536 -4.72 7.58 -9.08
CA ARG A 536 -4.36 8.92 -9.58
C ARG A 536 -4.33 8.84 -11.09
N GLN A 537 -5.52 8.87 -11.68
CA GLN A 537 -5.68 8.79 -13.13
C GLN A 537 -4.96 9.97 -13.80
N PRO A 538 -4.03 9.72 -14.75
CA PRO A 538 -3.39 10.79 -15.49
C PRO A 538 -4.41 11.53 -16.34
N GLU A 539 -4.20 12.83 -16.54
CA GLU A 539 -5.11 13.67 -17.33
C GLU A 539 -5.27 13.17 -18.77
N PHE A 540 -4.18 12.68 -19.36
CA PHE A 540 -4.16 12.07 -20.70
C PHE A 540 -5.11 10.87 -20.80
N ASP A 541 -5.00 9.92 -19.87
CA ASP A 541 -5.86 8.73 -19.82
C ASP A 541 -7.32 9.08 -19.43
N ALA A 542 -7.53 10.13 -18.64
CA ALA A 542 -8.85 10.65 -18.28
C ALA A 542 -9.59 11.31 -19.43
N ALA A 543 -8.93 12.18 -20.18
CA ALA A 543 -9.51 12.86 -21.33
C ALA A 543 -9.95 11.86 -22.41
N TYR A 544 -9.10 10.86 -22.71
CA TYR A 544 -9.43 9.80 -23.64
C TYR A 544 -10.66 8.99 -23.21
N MET A 545 -10.66 8.42 -21.99
CA MET A 545 -11.78 7.58 -21.54
C MET A 545 -13.08 8.38 -21.35
N LYS A 546 -13.00 9.66 -20.97
CA LYS A 546 -14.17 10.54 -20.87
C LYS A 546 -14.82 10.80 -22.23
N ALA A 547 -14.04 10.90 -23.32
CA ALA A 547 -14.57 11.14 -24.66
C ALA A 547 -15.47 9.99 -25.18
N PHE A 548 -15.30 8.77 -24.67
CA PHE A 548 -16.09 7.60 -25.07
C PHE A 548 -17.12 7.14 -24.03
N ARG A 549 -17.26 7.89 -22.92
CA ARG A 549 -18.24 7.59 -21.87
C ARG A 549 -19.63 8.09 -22.32
N PRO A 550 -20.73 7.33 -22.12
CA PRO A 550 -22.06 7.88 -22.31
C PRO A 550 -22.27 9.10 -21.38
N PRO A 551 -23.17 10.04 -21.75
CA PRO A 551 -23.61 11.09 -20.83
C PRO A 551 -24.08 10.47 -19.51
N GLU A 552 -23.81 11.12 -18.38
CA GLU A 552 -24.27 10.60 -17.10
C GLU A 552 -25.81 10.48 -17.12
N PRO A 553 -26.38 9.30 -16.82
CA PRO A 553 -27.81 9.21 -16.58
C PRO A 553 -28.13 10.12 -15.40
N GLY A 554 -29.29 10.78 -15.43
CA GLY A 554 -29.77 11.60 -14.32
C GLY A 554 -30.11 10.75 -13.09
N SER A 555 -31.09 11.17 -12.30
CA SER A 555 -31.59 10.43 -11.13
C SER A 555 -32.29 9.08 -11.44
N GLN A 556 -32.12 8.53 -12.64
CA GLN A 556 -32.68 7.25 -13.07
C GLN A 556 -31.76 6.08 -12.74
N ALA A 557 -32.34 4.89 -12.58
CA ALA A 557 -31.59 3.67 -12.34
C ALA A 557 -30.69 3.32 -13.53
N VAL A 558 -29.42 3.01 -13.23
CA VAL A 558 -28.44 2.60 -14.24
C VAL A 558 -28.76 1.17 -14.72
N THR A 559 -29.03 1.01 -16.01
CA THR A 559 -29.30 -0.29 -16.65
C THR A 559 -28.25 -0.59 -17.71
N ALA A 560 -28.14 -1.85 -18.13
CA ALA A 560 -27.26 -2.21 -19.26
C ALA A 560 -27.63 -1.44 -20.55
N GLU A 561 -28.92 -1.13 -20.75
CA GLU A 561 -29.38 -0.35 -21.90
C GLU A 561 -29.02 1.14 -21.82
N SER A 562 -29.01 1.75 -20.62
CA SER A 562 -28.57 3.14 -20.46
C SER A 562 -27.03 3.31 -20.50
N LEU A 563 -26.29 2.22 -20.32
CA LEU A 563 -24.82 2.20 -20.36
C LEU A 563 -24.25 1.90 -21.75
N CYS A 564 -24.92 1.03 -22.53
CA CYS A 564 -24.48 0.73 -23.89
C CYS A 564 -24.73 1.93 -24.81
N SER A 565 -23.67 2.42 -25.44
CA SER A 565 -23.72 3.55 -26.37
C SER A 565 -22.85 3.28 -27.60
N PHE A 566 -23.06 4.08 -28.65
CA PHE A 566 -22.19 4.11 -29.82
C PHE A 566 -20.74 4.45 -29.43
N GLN A 567 -20.56 5.37 -28.48
CA GLN A 567 -19.26 5.76 -27.97
C GLN A 567 -18.51 4.59 -27.31
N GLY A 568 -19.21 3.72 -26.56
CA GLY A 568 -18.61 2.48 -26.02
C GLY A 568 -18.19 1.50 -27.13
N GLY A 569 -19.04 1.31 -28.14
CA GLY A 569 -18.69 0.52 -29.34
C GLY A 569 -17.48 1.08 -30.10
N ARG A 570 -17.41 2.40 -30.24
CA ARG A 570 -16.29 3.13 -30.84
C ARG A 570 -15.01 3.01 -30.02
N LEU A 571 -15.08 3.02 -28.68
CA LEU A 571 -13.93 2.74 -27.83
C LEU A 571 -13.37 1.34 -28.09
N TRP A 572 -14.21 0.31 -28.10
CA TRP A 572 -13.78 -1.07 -28.35
C TRP A 572 -13.21 -1.25 -29.76
N GLN A 573 -13.82 -0.59 -30.76
CA GLN A 573 -13.29 -0.50 -32.12
C GLN A 573 -11.87 0.10 -32.11
N LEU A 574 -11.72 1.29 -31.53
CA LEU A 574 -10.46 2.04 -31.47
C LEU A 574 -9.38 1.36 -30.64
N THR A 575 -9.72 0.47 -29.71
CA THR A 575 -8.78 -0.16 -28.76
C THR A 575 -8.50 -1.64 -29.06
N ASN A 576 -8.87 -2.15 -30.24
CA ASN A 576 -8.66 -3.56 -30.61
C ASN A 576 -9.36 -4.55 -29.63
N THR A 577 -10.44 -4.10 -28.99
CA THR A 577 -11.20 -4.92 -28.03
C THR A 577 -12.15 -5.84 -28.80
N ARG A 578 -11.67 -7.04 -29.10
CA ARG A 578 -12.31 -8.05 -29.94
C ARG A 578 -13.32 -8.90 -29.17
N TYR A 579 -13.08 -9.13 -27.88
CA TYR A 579 -13.92 -10.02 -27.06
C TYR A 579 -14.49 -9.31 -25.83
N LEU A 580 -15.76 -9.58 -25.56
CA LEU A 580 -16.49 -9.06 -24.40
C LEU A 580 -17.04 -10.24 -23.60
N LEU A 581 -16.93 -10.17 -22.28
CA LEU A 581 -17.52 -11.13 -21.35
C LEU A 581 -18.78 -10.53 -20.74
N GLY A 582 -19.91 -11.24 -20.83
CA GLY A 582 -21.19 -10.75 -20.30
C GLY A 582 -22.33 -11.76 -20.41
N PRO A 583 -23.57 -11.38 -20.06
CA PRO A 583 -24.73 -12.26 -20.17
C PRO A 583 -25.16 -12.36 -21.64
N VAL A 584 -25.77 -13.48 -22.03
CA VAL A 584 -26.21 -13.72 -23.42
C VAL A 584 -27.17 -12.62 -23.93
N GLY A 585 -28.08 -12.14 -23.08
CA GLY A 585 -29.04 -11.09 -23.44
C GLY A 585 -28.43 -9.70 -23.75
N LEU A 586 -27.13 -9.52 -23.52
CA LEU A 586 -26.42 -8.29 -23.86
C LEU A 586 -26.24 -8.12 -25.38
N LEU A 587 -26.24 -9.22 -26.16
CA LEU A 587 -26.01 -9.23 -27.60
C LEU A 587 -26.92 -8.26 -28.37
N ASP A 588 -28.23 -8.29 -28.09
CA ASP A 588 -29.22 -7.47 -28.78
C ASP A 588 -29.15 -5.99 -28.36
N ILE A 589 -28.64 -5.71 -27.15
CA ILE A 589 -28.40 -4.34 -26.69
C ILE A 589 -27.16 -3.77 -27.40
N LEU A 590 -26.07 -4.54 -27.46
CA LEU A 590 -24.83 -4.14 -28.14
C LEU A 590 -25.06 -3.88 -29.63
N ASN A 591 -25.76 -4.78 -30.33
CA ASN A 591 -26.07 -4.58 -31.74
C ASN A 591 -26.98 -3.35 -31.95
N ARG A 592 -27.98 -3.09 -31.09
CA ARG A 592 -28.89 -1.94 -31.25
C ARG A 592 -28.35 -0.60 -30.76
N LYS A 593 -27.38 -0.56 -29.83
CA LYS A 593 -26.88 0.69 -29.19
C LYS A 593 -25.42 0.99 -29.50
N SER A 594 -24.57 -0.04 -29.58
CA SER A 594 -23.11 0.12 -29.72
C SER A 594 -22.60 -0.10 -31.15
N ASP A 595 -23.29 -0.89 -31.98
CA ASP A 595 -23.01 -1.00 -33.42
C ASP A 595 -24.30 -0.98 -34.30
N PRO A 596 -25.19 0.02 -34.12
CA PRO A 596 -26.56 0.06 -34.69
C PRO A 596 -26.65 0.00 -36.22
N GLN A 597 -25.56 0.22 -36.94
CA GLN A 597 -25.54 0.24 -38.40
C GLN A 597 -25.06 -1.09 -39.01
N ARG A 598 -24.23 -1.86 -38.29
CA ARG A 598 -23.53 -3.03 -38.85
C ARG A 598 -23.76 -4.33 -38.08
N HIS A 599 -24.27 -4.26 -36.85
CA HIS A 599 -24.64 -5.40 -36.02
C HIS A 599 -23.54 -6.50 -35.93
N ARG A 600 -22.29 -6.10 -35.70
CA ARG A 600 -21.10 -6.99 -35.74
C ARG A 600 -20.81 -7.72 -34.43
N PHE A 601 -21.67 -7.66 -33.42
CA PHE A 601 -21.54 -8.51 -32.24
C PHE A 601 -22.16 -9.88 -32.50
N ARG A 602 -21.47 -10.93 -32.04
CA ARG A 602 -21.87 -12.35 -32.14
C ARG A 602 -21.52 -13.08 -30.83
N ILE A 603 -22.18 -14.20 -30.56
CA ILE A 603 -21.76 -15.12 -29.49
C ILE A 603 -20.70 -16.04 -30.08
N TYR A 604 -19.50 -16.06 -29.49
CA TYR A 604 -18.45 -17.01 -29.85
C TYR A 604 -18.62 -18.34 -29.10
N THR A 605 -18.80 -18.28 -27.78
CA THR A 605 -19.14 -19.45 -26.97
C THR A 605 -19.99 -19.05 -25.77
N ARG A 606 -20.82 -19.97 -25.29
CA ARG A 606 -21.66 -19.81 -24.09
C ARG A 606 -21.09 -20.60 -22.93
N PHE A 607 -21.24 -20.09 -21.72
CA PHE A 607 -20.74 -20.71 -20.52
C PHE A 607 -21.63 -20.40 -19.31
N ASN A 608 -21.49 -21.24 -18.28
CA ASN A 608 -22.04 -21.01 -16.96
C ASN A 608 -20.90 -20.78 -15.96
N ILE A 609 -21.17 -19.96 -14.94
CA ILE A 609 -20.32 -19.86 -13.77
C ILE A 609 -20.74 -20.97 -12.81
N VAL A 610 -19.79 -21.83 -12.45
CA VAL A 610 -20.01 -23.04 -11.65
C VAL A 610 -18.98 -23.12 -10.53
N THR A 611 -19.21 -23.98 -9.54
CA THR A 611 -18.21 -24.27 -8.50
C THR A 611 -17.04 -25.10 -9.06
N LYS A 612 -15.82 -24.85 -8.58
CA LYS A 612 -14.64 -25.68 -8.89
C LYS A 612 -14.81 -27.13 -8.38
N PRO A 613 -14.14 -28.12 -9.00
CA PRO A 613 -14.12 -29.49 -8.50
C PRO A 613 -13.71 -29.57 -7.03
N GLY A 614 -14.43 -30.38 -6.24
CA GLY A 614 -14.20 -30.52 -4.79
C GLY A 614 -14.87 -29.46 -3.91
N VAL A 615 -15.42 -28.38 -4.48
CA VAL A 615 -16.28 -27.45 -3.74
C VAL A 615 -17.69 -28.04 -3.64
N ARG A 616 -18.25 -28.10 -2.42
CA ARG A 616 -19.65 -28.50 -2.21
C ARG A 616 -20.59 -27.57 -2.98
N LEU A 617 -21.52 -28.14 -3.74
CA LEU A 617 -22.58 -27.39 -4.40
C LEU A 617 -23.45 -26.68 -3.35
N PRO A 618 -23.74 -25.38 -3.50
CA PRO A 618 -24.68 -24.68 -2.66
C PRO A 618 -26.11 -25.19 -2.90
N THR A 619 -26.87 -25.28 -1.83
CA THR A 619 -28.26 -25.77 -1.77
C THR A 619 -29.25 -24.68 -1.36
N THR A 620 -28.78 -23.57 -0.78
CA THR A 620 -29.60 -22.37 -0.48
C THR A 620 -29.05 -21.13 -1.20
N PRO A 621 -29.87 -20.07 -1.41
CA PRO A 621 -29.39 -18.79 -1.92
C PRO A 621 -28.33 -18.14 -1.03
N GLU A 622 -28.36 -18.37 0.29
CA GLU A 622 -27.31 -17.90 1.19
C GLU A 622 -25.99 -18.64 0.93
N GLU A 623 -26.01 -19.97 0.73
CA GLU A 623 -24.82 -20.74 0.36
C GLU A 623 -24.24 -20.29 -1.00
N VAL A 624 -25.08 -19.89 -1.97
CA VAL A 624 -24.63 -19.31 -3.25
C VAL A 624 -23.92 -17.97 -3.01
N ASN A 625 -24.55 -17.06 -2.27
CA ASN A 625 -23.97 -15.77 -1.91
C ASN A 625 -22.69 -15.92 -1.06
N ALA A 626 -22.57 -17.02 -0.31
CA ALA A 626 -21.42 -17.33 0.52
C ALA A 626 -20.17 -17.77 -0.26
N LEU A 627 -20.30 -18.16 -1.54
CA LEU A 627 -19.17 -18.61 -2.35
C LEU A 627 -18.15 -17.48 -2.58
N LYS A 628 -16.87 -17.80 -2.39
CA LYS A 628 -15.74 -16.91 -2.69
C LYS A 628 -15.39 -16.96 -4.17
N ALA A 629 -14.76 -15.90 -4.67
CA ALA A 629 -14.29 -15.83 -6.05
C ALA A 629 -13.38 -17.02 -6.44
N GLU A 630 -12.49 -17.45 -5.55
CA GLU A 630 -11.58 -18.57 -5.84
C GLU A 630 -12.27 -19.92 -5.95
N GLN A 631 -13.50 -20.05 -5.44
CA GLN A 631 -14.30 -21.28 -5.49
C GLN A 631 -15.12 -21.39 -6.79
N LEU A 632 -15.19 -20.31 -7.57
CA LEU A 632 -15.93 -20.24 -8.83
C LEU A 632 -15.01 -20.48 -10.03
N THR A 633 -15.59 -21.02 -11.11
CA THR A 633 -14.94 -21.22 -12.40
C THR A 633 -15.96 -21.10 -13.54
N ALA A 634 -15.50 -21.04 -14.78
CA ALA A 634 -16.37 -21.10 -15.95
C ALA A 634 -16.38 -22.51 -16.54
N SER A 635 -17.55 -22.97 -16.98
CA SER A 635 -17.71 -24.19 -17.78
C SER A 635 -18.52 -23.88 -19.03
N VAL A 636 -18.04 -24.31 -20.20
CA VAL A 636 -18.76 -24.14 -21.47
C VAL A 636 -20.05 -24.97 -21.45
N ASP A 637 -21.13 -24.37 -21.94
CA ASP A 637 -22.47 -24.96 -21.99
C ASP A 637 -23.24 -24.29 -23.14
N THR A 638 -23.83 -25.07 -24.05
CA THR A 638 -24.64 -24.57 -25.17
C THR A 638 -25.83 -23.72 -24.75
N ASN A 639 -26.33 -23.92 -23.52
CA ASN A 639 -27.42 -23.17 -22.90
C ASN A 639 -26.93 -22.18 -21.84
N GLY A 640 -25.61 -21.94 -21.75
CA GLY A 640 -24.98 -21.08 -20.75
C GLY A 640 -25.58 -19.67 -20.68
N GLN A 641 -25.72 -19.13 -19.47
CA GLN A 641 -26.29 -17.80 -19.23
C GLN A 641 -25.32 -16.67 -19.61
N PHE A 642 -24.02 -16.94 -19.59
CA PHE A 642 -22.96 -16.02 -20.00
C PHE A 642 -22.39 -16.40 -21.36
N ALA A 643 -21.74 -15.44 -22.01
CA ALA A 643 -21.08 -15.63 -23.28
C ALA A 643 -19.72 -14.92 -23.32
N LEU A 644 -18.80 -15.54 -24.05
CA LEU A 644 -17.73 -14.81 -24.71
C LEU A 644 -18.33 -14.27 -26.02
N LEU A 645 -18.57 -12.97 -26.07
CA LEU A 645 -19.07 -12.26 -27.23
C LEU A 645 -17.88 -11.82 -28.09
N GLU A 646 -17.99 -11.97 -29.40
CA GLU A 646 -17.04 -11.46 -30.37
C GLU A 646 -17.60 -10.18 -31.03
N PHE A 647 -16.74 -9.18 -31.19
CA PHE A 647 -17.03 -7.94 -31.91
C PHE A 647 -16.19 -7.85 -33.18
N ASP A 648 -16.79 -8.16 -34.33
CA ASP A 648 -16.07 -8.14 -35.61
C ASP A 648 -15.70 -6.71 -36.09
N GLY A 649 -16.12 -5.68 -35.35
CA GLY A 649 -15.74 -4.30 -35.62
C GLY A 649 -14.43 -3.82 -34.99
N ALA A 650 -13.76 -4.63 -34.17
CA ALA A 650 -12.48 -4.27 -33.56
C ALA A 650 -11.38 -4.05 -34.63
N LEU A 651 -10.66 -2.93 -34.55
CA LEU A 651 -9.51 -2.69 -35.43
C LEU A 651 -8.37 -3.67 -35.11
N SER A 652 -7.55 -4.01 -36.11
CA SER A 652 -6.31 -4.76 -35.93
C SER A 652 -5.37 -4.08 -34.92
N ARG A 653 -4.58 -4.87 -34.17
CA ARG A 653 -3.62 -4.32 -33.19
C ARG A 653 -2.52 -3.50 -33.85
N ALA A 654 -2.07 -3.89 -35.04
CA ALA A 654 -1.23 -3.07 -35.93
C ALA A 654 -1.94 -2.90 -37.28
N LYS A 655 -1.83 -1.72 -37.91
CA LYS A 655 -2.38 -1.45 -39.24
C LYS A 655 -1.65 -0.31 -39.96
N LEU A 656 -1.51 -0.41 -41.28
CA LEU A 656 -1.01 0.65 -42.15
C LEU A 656 -2.16 1.55 -42.67
N PHE A 657 -1.92 2.85 -42.76
CA PHE A 657 -2.91 3.86 -43.21
C PHE A 657 -2.30 4.80 -44.27
N THR A 658 -2.82 4.79 -45.50
CA THR A 658 -2.47 5.77 -46.55
C THR A 658 -3.12 7.14 -46.35
N GLN A 659 -4.16 7.22 -45.51
CA GLN A 659 -4.84 8.45 -45.15
C GLN A 659 -4.57 8.79 -43.68
N TRP A 660 -3.84 9.89 -43.45
CA TRP A 660 -3.67 10.48 -42.12
C TRP A 660 -4.08 11.94 -42.12
N GLN A 661 -4.54 12.42 -40.97
CA GLN A 661 -4.84 13.83 -40.74
C GLN A 661 -3.98 14.34 -39.59
N VAL A 662 -3.19 15.39 -39.83
CA VAL A 662 -2.42 16.05 -38.78
C VAL A 662 -3.35 16.96 -37.99
N ASN A 663 -3.52 16.68 -36.69
CA ASN A 663 -4.33 17.48 -35.79
C ASN A 663 -3.61 17.64 -34.45
N THR A 664 -3.10 18.83 -34.18
CA THR A 664 -2.40 19.19 -32.94
C THR A 664 -3.37 19.61 -31.81
N ASN A 665 -4.66 19.72 -32.10
CA ASN A 665 -5.69 20.07 -31.12
C ASN A 665 -6.30 18.80 -30.51
N ASP A 666 -5.93 18.55 -29.25
CA ASP A 666 -6.34 17.38 -28.47
C ASP A 666 -7.87 17.26 -28.28
N PRO A 667 -8.59 18.30 -27.82
CA PRO A 667 -10.07 18.28 -27.76
C PRO A 667 -10.75 17.98 -29.10
N ALA A 668 -10.28 18.60 -30.19
CA ALA A 668 -10.84 18.38 -31.53
C ALA A 668 -10.60 16.94 -32.02
N THR A 669 -9.41 16.40 -31.75
CA THR A 669 -9.04 15.01 -32.04
C THR A 669 -9.97 14.04 -31.29
N LEU A 670 -10.23 14.25 -30.00
CA LEU A 670 -11.15 13.41 -29.22
C LEU A 670 -12.59 13.50 -29.74
N GLN A 671 -13.08 14.70 -30.06
CA GLN A 671 -14.41 14.90 -30.63
C GLN A 671 -14.57 14.16 -31.97
N GLN A 672 -13.55 14.23 -32.84
CA GLN A 672 -13.54 13.56 -34.14
C GLN A 672 -13.51 12.04 -33.99
N LEU A 673 -12.67 11.49 -33.10
CA LEU A 673 -12.61 10.03 -32.83
C LEU A 673 -13.93 9.47 -32.29
N ALA A 674 -14.69 10.26 -31.53
CA ALA A 674 -16.01 9.89 -31.01
C ALA A 674 -17.15 10.06 -32.04
N SER A 675 -16.93 10.76 -33.15
CA SER A 675 -17.97 11.04 -34.15
C SER A 675 -18.35 9.80 -34.98
N PRO A 676 -19.65 9.53 -35.20
CA PRO A 676 -20.10 8.51 -36.14
C PRO A 676 -19.54 8.67 -37.56
N ASP A 677 -19.33 9.91 -38.01
CA ASP A 677 -18.91 10.24 -39.38
C ASP A 677 -17.42 9.96 -39.65
N PHE A 678 -16.62 9.77 -38.60
CA PHE A 678 -15.22 9.39 -38.72
C PHE A 678 -15.12 7.86 -38.89
N ASP A 679 -14.48 7.37 -39.96
CA ASP A 679 -14.14 5.95 -40.12
C ASP A 679 -12.70 5.66 -39.64
N PRO A 680 -12.52 5.12 -38.43
CA PRO A 680 -11.20 4.82 -37.88
C PRO A 680 -10.53 3.61 -38.54
N ALA A 681 -11.22 2.91 -39.46
CA ALA A 681 -10.61 1.88 -40.29
C ALA A 681 -9.96 2.44 -41.56
N GLN A 682 -10.26 3.69 -41.96
CA GLN A 682 -9.69 4.31 -43.17
C GLN A 682 -8.70 5.44 -42.86
N THR A 683 -8.93 6.21 -41.80
CA THR A 683 -8.09 7.37 -41.45
C THR A 683 -7.49 7.24 -40.05
N VAL A 684 -6.23 7.67 -39.89
CA VAL A 684 -5.57 7.85 -38.60
C VAL A 684 -5.34 9.33 -38.31
N LEU A 685 -5.61 9.78 -37.08
CA LEU A 685 -5.30 11.14 -36.64
C LEU A 685 -3.89 11.16 -36.04
N VAL A 686 -3.07 12.16 -36.35
CA VAL A 686 -1.66 12.25 -35.89
C VAL A 686 -1.41 13.61 -35.27
N ALA A 687 -0.83 13.65 -34.07
CA ALA A 687 -0.56 14.89 -33.35
C ALA A 687 0.84 15.49 -33.63
N ASN A 688 1.71 14.74 -34.31
CA ASN A 688 3.00 15.21 -34.79
C ASN A 688 2.84 15.85 -36.18
N GLU A 689 3.67 16.84 -36.49
CA GLU A 689 3.80 17.34 -37.86
C GLU A 689 4.33 16.23 -38.77
N LEU A 690 3.65 16.05 -39.90
CA LEU A 690 4.02 15.16 -41.00
C LEU A 690 3.74 15.88 -42.32
N PRO A 691 4.40 15.51 -43.42
CA PRO A 691 3.94 15.87 -44.76
C PRO A 691 2.45 15.52 -44.91
N ALA A 692 1.70 16.41 -45.57
CA ALA A 692 0.31 16.11 -45.91
C ALA A 692 0.26 14.84 -46.79
N ALA A 693 -0.73 13.99 -46.57
CA ALA A 693 -0.92 12.80 -47.40
C ALA A 693 -1.06 13.23 -48.88
N ASN A 694 -0.21 12.67 -49.75
CA ASN A 694 -0.20 13.03 -51.17
C ASN A 694 -1.61 12.80 -51.77
N PRO A 695 -2.21 13.77 -52.48
CA PRO A 695 -3.56 13.61 -53.02
C PRO A 695 -3.66 12.44 -54.01
N THR A 696 -2.56 12.08 -54.69
CA THR A 696 -2.46 10.88 -55.53
C THR A 696 -2.53 9.55 -54.77
N ASN A 697 -2.30 9.51 -53.45
CA ASN A 697 -2.49 8.31 -52.63
C ASN A 697 -3.95 8.08 -52.25
N THR A 698 -4.86 9.04 -52.47
CA THR A 698 -6.27 8.93 -52.05
C THR A 698 -7.07 7.85 -52.80
N THR A 699 -6.59 7.44 -53.98
CA THR A 699 -7.15 6.31 -54.76
C THR A 699 -6.63 4.94 -54.30
N LEU A 700 -5.47 4.89 -53.64
CA LEU A 700 -4.89 3.67 -53.08
C LEU A 700 -5.48 3.37 -51.68
N LYS A 701 -6.59 2.63 -51.67
CA LYS A 701 -7.21 2.10 -50.44
C LYS A 701 -6.37 1.03 -49.75
N ASP A 702 -5.47 0.37 -50.48
CA ASP A 702 -4.55 -0.61 -49.92
C ASP A 702 -3.26 0.09 -49.48
N ALA A 703 -3.00 0.04 -48.17
CA ALA A 703 -1.76 0.52 -47.57
C ALA A 703 -0.67 -0.57 -47.52
N GLY A 704 -1.03 -1.82 -47.85
CA GLY A 704 -0.22 -3.01 -47.69
C GLY A 704 -0.46 -3.71 -46.35
N ALA A 705 0.44 -4.63 -46.02
CA ALA A 705 0.29 -5.57 -44.89
C ALA A 705 1.28 -5.28 -43.75
N VAL A 706 0.91 -5.64 -42.53
CA VAL A 706 1.78 -5.62 -41.35
C VAL A 706 1.50 -6.83 -40.47
N GLU A 707 2.56 -7.48 -39.99
CA GLU A 707 2.52 -8.66 -39.14
C GLU A 707 3.40 -8.49 -37.89
N PHE A 708 3.07 -9.19 -36.80
CA PHE A 708 3.91 -9.23 -35.60
C PHE A 708 5.01 -10.29 -35.77
N ALA A 709 6.26 -9.85 -35.88
CA ALA A 709 7.42 -10.72 -35.79
C ALA A 709 7.78 -11.06 -34.32
N HIS A 710 7.49 -10.14 -33.39
CA HIS A 710 7.67 -10.35 -31.95
C HIS A 710 6.85 -9.34 -31.13
N TYR A 711 6.32 -9.76 -29.98
CA TYR A 711 5.57 -8.90 -29.06
C TYR A 711 5.90 -9.21 -27.60
N GLU A 712 6.54 -8.26 -26.92
CA GLU A 712 6.80 -8.25 -25.48
C GLU A 712 6.49 -6.88 -24.86
N PRO A 713 6.24 -6.79 -23.54
CA PRO A 713 5.86 -5.54 -22.87
C PRO A 713 6.82 -4.34 -23.03
N LYS A 714 8.07 -4.58 -23.44
CA LYS A 714 9.09 -3.53 -23.67
C LYS A 714 9.68 -3.53 -25.08
N PHE A 715 9.28 -4.47 -25.94
CA PHE A 715 9.84 -4.65 -27.27
C PHE A 715 8.81 -5.24 -28.22
N VAL A 716 8.52 -4.55 -29.32
CA VAL A 716 7.61 -5.04 -30.37
C VAL A 716 8.32 -4.91 -31.71
N ARG A 717 8.42 -6.01 -32.46
CA ARG A 717 8.93 -6.01 -33.84
C ARG A 717 7.79 -6.36 -34.79
N LEU A 718 7.63 -5.53 -35.81
CA LEU A 718 6.66 -5.69 -36.88
C LEU A 718 7.40 -5.79 -38.21
N ASN A 719 6.96 -6.69 -39.10
CA ASN A 719 7.33 -6.63 -40.51
C ASN A 719 6.20 -5.92 -41.23
N ALA A 720 6.51 -4.85 -41.97
CA ALA A 720 5.55 -4.09 -42.76
C ALA A 720 5.93 -4.12 -44.24
N ASN A 721 4.95 -4.33 -45.11
CA ASN A 721 5.09 -4.19 -46.55
C ASN A 721 4.17 -3.05 -46.99
N ALA A 722 4.70 -1.83 -47.04
CA ALA A 722 3.96 -0.61 -47.35
C ALA A 722 3.89 -0.39 -48.86
N VAL A 723 2.68 -0.45 -49.44
CA VAL A 723 2.46 -0.28 -50.88
C VAL A 723 2.62 1.19 -51.31
N ALA A 724 2.35 2.11 -50.39
CA ALA A 724 2.51 3.55 -50.56
C ALA A 724 2.98 4.19 -49.24
N ALA A 725 3.38 5.47 -49.29
CA ALA A 725 3.69 6.24 -48.09
C ALA A 725 2.50 6.21 -47.13
N CYS A 726 2.75 5.81 -45.88
CA CYS A 726 1.70 5.46 -44.93
C CYS A 726 2.11 5.72 -43.48
N VAL A 727 1.13 5.71 -42.57
CA VAL A 727 1.37 5.67 -41.13
C VAL A 727 1.06 4.26 -40.64
N LEU A 728 2.05 3.61 -40.02
CA LEU A 728 1.84 2.42 -39.21
C LEU A 728 1.29 2.86 -37.85
N LEU A 729 0.06 2.45 -37.54
CA LEU A 729 -0.55 2.56 -36.23
C LEU A 729 -0.30 1.26 -35.46
N LEU A 730 0.21 1.38 -34.23
CA LEU A 730 0.20 0.32 -33.22
C LEU A 730 -0.75 0.73 -32.10
N ASN A 731 -1.80 -0.05 -31.91
CA ASN A 731 -2.92 0.21 -31.00
C ASN A 731 -2.55 -0.08 -29.52
N ASP A 732 -1.44 0.50 -29.09
CA ASP A 732 -0.92 0.50 -27.73
C ASP A 732 -0.76 1.94 -27.26
N ARG A 733 -0.89 2.15 -25.95
CA ARG A 733 -0.69 3.46 -25.33
C ARG A 733 0.67 4.08 -25.71
N PHE A 734 0.62 5.32 -26.17
CA PHE A 734 1.76 6.19 -26.39
C PHE A 734 2.43 6.55 -25.07
N ASP A 735 3.75 6.58 -25.09
CA ASP A 735 4.55 7.15 -24.03
C ASP A 735 5.86 7.69 -24.65
N PRO A 736 6.33 8.91 -24.28
CA PRO A 736 7.54 9.49 -24.85
C PRO A 736 8.82 8.68 -24.56
N ASP A 737 8.82 7.74 -23.62
CA ASP A 737 9.93 6.84 -23.36
C ASP A 737 10.01 5.64 -24.34
N TRP A 738 9.00 5.44 -25.20
CA TRP A 738 9.17 4.58 -26.38
C TRP A 738 10.14 5.21 -27.39
N LYS A 739 10.86 4.37 -28.11
CA LYS A 739 11.69 4.69 -29.28
C LYS A 739 11.26 3.78 -30.42
N VAL A 740 11.30 4.28 -31.65
CA VAL A 740 11.01 3.48 -32.85
C VAL A 740 12.23 3.48 -33.77
N LEU A 741 12.55 2.30 -34.29
CA LEU A 741 13.50 2.12 -35.38
C LEU A 741 12.74 1.63 -36.62
N VAL A 742 13.15 2.08 -37.80
CA VAL A 742 12.74 1.53 -39.10
C VAL A 742 14.01 1.11 -39.82
N ASP A 743 14.11 -0.17 -40.18
CA ASP A 743 15.30 -0.78 -40.80
C ASP A 743 16.60 -0.52 -40.02
N GLY A 744 16.49 -0.59 -38.69
CA GLY A 744 17.59 -0.33 -37.75
C GLY A 744 17.95 1.15 -37.54
N LYS A 745 17.28 2.10 -38.20
CA LYS A 745 17.52 3.54 -38.09
C LYS A 745 16.49 4.19 -37.16
N PRO A 746 16.89 5.08 -36.23
CA PRO A 746 15.95 5.82 -35.38
C PRO A 746 14.99 6.68 -36.21
N GLU A 747 13.69 6.57 -35.90
CA GLU A 747 12.63 7.31 -36.58
C GLU A 747 11.74 8.08 -35.59
N THR A 748 10.89 8.95 -36.13
CA THR A 748 9.98 9.76 -35.32
C THR A 748 8.82 8.93 -34.77
N LEU A 749 8.78 8.74 -33.45
CA LEU A 749 7.63 8.16 -32.76
C LEU A 749 6.43 9.11 -32.85
N LEU A 750 5.36 8.65 -33.48
CA LEU A 750 4.11 9.40 -33.65
C LEU A 750 3.15 9.13 -32.50
N ARG A 751 2.43 10.16 -32.05
CA ARG A 751 1.22 10.04 -31.25
C ARG A 751 0.01 10.05 -32.19
N CYS A 752 -0.70 8.93 -32.23
CA CYS A 752 -1.79 8.67 -33.15
C CYS A 752 -3.11 8.46 -32.39
N ASN A 753 -4.25 8.81 -33.00
CA ASN A 753 -5.59 8.63 -32.42
C ASN A 753 -5.68 9.04 -30.94
N TYR A 754 -5.12 10.22 -30.63
CA TYR A 754 -4.92 10.79 -29.29
C TYR A 754 -3.96 10.01 -28.37
N ILE A 755 -4.23 8.73 -28.08
CA ILE A 755 -3.53 7.92 -27.06
C ILE A 755 -2.65 6.79 -27.62
N MET A 756 -2.72 6.46 -28.91
CA MET A 756 -1.96 5.36 -29.52
C MET A 756 -0.59 5.81 -30.05
N ARG A 757 0.30 4.86 -30.36
CA ARG A 757 1.61 5.14 -30.99
C ARG A 757 1.69 4.69 -32.44
N GLY A 758 2.57 5.30 -33.22
CA GLY A 758 2.82 4.91 -34.60
C GLY A 758 4.17 5.39 -35.14
N VAL A 759 4.39 5.15 -36.43
CA VAL A 759 5.55 5.64 -37.19
C VAL A 759 5.16 5.86 -38.65
N TYR A 760 5.79 6.81 -39.32
CA TYR A 760 5.64 7.01 -40.77
C TYR A 760 6.54 6.01 -41.52
N LEU A 761 6.04 5.44 -42.60
CA LEU A 761 6.79 4.55 -43.49
C LEU A 761 6.74 5.06 -44.93
N ALA A 762 7.87 4.95 -45.62
CA ALA A 762 7.94 5.09 -47.07
C ALA A 762 7.28 3.87 -47.76
N PRO A 763 7.07 3.89 -49.10
CA PRO A 763 6.75 2.68 -49.83
C PRO A 763 7.94 1.71 -49.78
N GLY A 764 7.71 0.45 -49.42
CA GLY A 764 8.75 -0.58 -49.30
C GLY A 764 8.46 -1.65 -48.25
N GLN A 765 9.36 -2.62 -48.16
CA GLN A 765 9.41 -3.57 -47.05
C GLN A 765 10.26 -2.98 -45.93
N HIS A 766 9.73 -3.01 -44.70
CA HIS A 766 10.31 -2.38 -43.53
C HIS A 766 10.26 -3.30 -42.31
N VAL A 767 11.34 -3.35 -41.55
CA VAL A 767 11.35 -3.92 -40.19
C VAL A 767 11.20 -2.77 -39.20
N VAL A 768 10.10 -2.76 -38.44
CA VAL A 768 9.75 -1.69 -37.51
C VAL A 768 9.89 -2.21 -36.08
N GLU A 769 10.70 -1.53 -35.27
CA GLU A 769 11.02 -1.94 -33.91
C GLU A 769 10.66 -0.87 -32.89
N PHE A 770 9.70 -1.15 -32.01
CA PHE A 770 9.38 -0.30 -30.86
C PHE A 770 10.10 -0.82 -29.62
N HIS A 771 10.90 0.03 -28.97
CA HIS A 771 11.61 -0.26 -27.73
C HIS A 771 11.16 0.69 -26.62
N PHE A 772 10.76 0.16 -25.46
CA PHE A 772 10.47 0.99 -24.28
C PHE A 772 11.77 1.25 -23.51
N ALA A 773 12.34 2.45 -23.67
CA ALA A 773 13.67 2.81 -23.21
C ALA A 773 13.63 4.08 -22.31
N PRO A 774 13.00 4.00 -21.13
CA PRO A 774 12.98 5.11 -20.17
C PRO A 774 14.38 5.43 -19.66
N SER A 775 14.58 6.69 -19.25
CA SER A 775 15.88 7.18 -18.78
C SER A 775 16.37 6.44 -17.52
N ALA A 776 17.34 5.54 -17.69
CA ALA A 776 17.99 4.80 -16.60
C ALA A 776 18.91 5.67 -15.71
N ARG A 777 19.04 6.99 -15.97
CA ARG A 777 19.94 7.88 -15.22
C ARG A 777 19.63 7.88 -13.72
N ALA A 778 18.37 8.02 -13.35
CA ALA A 778 17.95 8.06 -11.95
C ALA A 778 18.14 6.69 -11.26
N PHE A 779 17.90 5.59 -11.98
CA PHE A 779 18.21 4.23 -11.52
C PHE A 779 19.71 4.04 -11.26
N TYR A 780 20.60 4.48 -12.14
CA TYR A 780 22.05 4.35 -11.91
C TYR A 780 22.55 5.23 -10.75
N VAL A 781 21.95 6.41 -10.53
CA VAL A 781 22.23 7.24 -9.33
C VAL A 781 21.78 6.51 -8.05
N SER A 782 20.57 5.94 -8.04
CA SER A 782 20.08 5.10 -6.94
C SER A 782 20.98 3.91 -6.65
N LEU A 783 21.35 3.14 -7.68
CA LEU A 783 22.17 1.93 -7.58
C LEU A 783 23.60 2.24 -7.12
N GLY A 784 24.26 3.25 -7.72
CA GLY A 784 25.59 3.68 -7.31
C GLY A 784 25.63 4.17 -5.87
N SER A 785 24.60 4.89 -5.42
CA SER A 785 24.45 5.35 -4.04
C SER A 785 24.24 4.19 -3.06
N LEU A 786 23.48 3.16 -3.46
CA LEU A 786 23.31 1.94 -2.66
C LEU A 786 24.62 1.15 -2.52
N ILE A 787 25.37 0.97 -3.63
CA ILE A 787 26.68 0.28 -3.63
C ILE A 787 27.68 1.04 -2.74
N ALA A 788 27.79 2.37 -2.90
CA ALA A 788 28.63 3.20 -2.05
C ALA A 788 28.24 3.12 -0.56
N GLY A 789 26.93 3.01 -0.28
CA GLY A 789 26.40 2.82 1.06
C GLY A 789 26.77 1.48 1.69
N VAL A 790 26.66 0.38 0.95
CA VAL A 790 27.10 -0.96 1.40
C VAL A 790 28.62 -1.00 1.61
N ALA A 791 29.40 -0.39 0.71
CA ALA A 791 30.84 -0.25 0.87
C ALA A 791 31.22 0.55 2.13
N LEU A 792 30.49 1.63 2.44
CA LEU A 792 30.67 2.42 3.67
C LEU A 792 30.36 1.59 4.93
N CYS A 793 29.30 0.78 4.92
CA CYS A 793 29.02 -0.17 6.01
C CYS A 793 30.18 -1.15 6.23
N GLY A 794 30.69 -1.75 5.14
CA GLY A 794 31.85 -2.65 5.19
C GLY A 794 33.12 -1.96 5.74
N PHE A 795 33.43 -0.76 5.25
CA PHE A 795 34.54 0.06 5.73
C PHE A 795 34.45 0.33 7.24
N LEU A 796 33.28 0.75 7.72
CA LEU A 796 33.07 1.05 9.15
C LEU A 796 33.26 -0.18 10.05
N VAL A 797 32.79 -1.35 9.61
CA VAL A 797 33.01 -2.64 10.32
C VAL A 797 34.50 -2.98 10.41
N VAL A 798 35.24 -2.86 9.30
CA VAL A 798 36.69 -3.13 9.27
C VAL A 798 37.47 -2.11 10.09
N SER A 799 37.15 -0.80 9.98
CA SER A 799 37.86 0.25 10.70
C SER A 799 37.71 0.12 12.22
N ARG A 800 36.54 -0.33 12.70
CA ARG A 800 36.27 -0.49 14.13
C ARG A 800 37.10 -1.62 14.73
N ARG A 801 37.24 -2.75 14.02
CA ARG A 801 38.08 -3.88 14.48
C ARG A 801 39.55 -3.49 14.62
N ARG A 802 40.09 -2.63 13.74
CA ARG A 802 41.48 -2.17 13.84
C ARG A 802 41.75 -1.33 15.09
N SER A 803 40.80 -0.50 15.54
CA SER A 803 40.91 0.29 16.78
C SER A 803 40.74 -0.52 18.07
N GLU A 804 40.29 -1.78 18.01
CA GLU A 804 40.15 -2.67 19.17
C GLU A 804 41.36 -3.63 19.33
N SER A 805 42.44 -3.41 18.56
CA SER A 805 43.72 -4.13 18.73
C SER A 805 44.36 -3.79 20.09
N PRO A 806 44.94 -4.77 20.83
CA PRO A 806 45.56 -4.49 22.13
C PRO A 806 46.75 -3.52 22.00
N PRO A 807 47.05 -2.72 23.05
CA PRO A 807 48.30 -1.97 23.10
C PRO A 807 49.48 -2.95 23.02
N GLU A 808 50.39 -2.69 22.09
CA GLU A 808 51.65 -3.41 21.99
C GLU A 808 52.42 -3.27 23.31
N GLN A 809 52.78 -4.40 23.92
CA GLN A 809 53.49 -4.39 25.21
C GLN A 809 54.88 -3.80 25.00
N THR A 810 55.07 -2.53 25.36
CA THR A 810 56.39 -1.89 25.37
C THR A 810 57.30 -2.63 26.34
N ALA A 811 58.18 -3.46 25.78
CA ALA A 811 59.02 -4.37 26.53
C ALA A 811 59.88 -3.61 27.56
N THR A 812 59.64 -3.87 28.84
CA THR A 812 60.45 -3.34 29.94
C THR A 812 61.86 -3.91 29.84
N LYS A 813 62.83 -3.08 29.41
CA LYS A 813 64.25 -3.47 29.47
C LYS A 813 64.62 -3.82 30.91
N ARG A 814 64.94 -5.10 31.15
CA ARG A 814 65.56 -5.55 32.41
C ARG A 814 66.85 -4.78 32.63
N ALA A 815 66.96 -4.08 33.75
CA ALA A 815 68.24 -3.66 34.27
C ALA A 815 68.98 -4.90 34.81
N GLY A 816 70.16 -5.19 34.26
CA GLY A 816 71.10 -6.13 34.86
C GLY A 816 71.90 -5.43 35.95
N ARG A 817 71.91 -6.00 37.16
CA ARG A 817 72.98 -5.73 38.13
C ARG A 817 74.18 -6.60 37.77
N ASN A 818 75.36 -6.00 37.79
CA ASN A 818 76.46 -6.55 38.60
C ASN A 818 76.46 -5.76 39.91
#